data_AF-A0A2C9CHJ0-F1
#
_entry.id   AF-A0A2C9CHJ0-F1
#
_cell.length_a   1.000
_cell.length_b   1.000
_cell.length_c   1.000
_cell.angle_alpha   90.00
_cell.angle_beta   90.00
_cell.angle_gamma   90.00
#
_symmetry.space_group_name_H-M   'P 1'
#
loop_
_entity.id
_entity.type
_entity.pdbx_description
1 polymer ?
#
loop_
_entity_poly.entity_id
_entity_poly.type
_entity_poly.pdbx_seq_one_letter_code
_entity_poly.pdbx_strand_id
1 'polypeptide(L)'
;MNATAVSTKMPGSWKWQVIPVAFMVIWSCIIFVNTLRNNFVYDDSVTIVNNHLIKNWDNFRTLFSFQYFMLSGEISYRPMVTFTYFLDYSLWGENPSGYHFTNLLFHIANVTVFYFFIKKITRIHSLAFISALLFATHPVITETVNSISYREDILAAFFYLMTFILFLKIDDGLKKKGAFYLCYSGSLTFYALSLFSKEMAVTLPVMLVIYTFFFPSKNNPFKECVKKMKGVYIGYFLVTCCYLIIQFWVFKDVSINLSESGQSIFVMFKVLASYIKLLFLPFDLNADYVILPVLADVVSFSISVVLIIVLIIVLLRIGKGNKLFCFFAVWFFVTLSPVSNIIPLSNIMSERYMYIPLMGFSGAVGVLFWKGVSENIFAKICFGVILIVFAFISISRNVVWHDEFALWHDALAREPDSARAHHNLGVVYNSKGMYEKAEYEYKKTLEIKPNDAGAYYNLGNLYERKELIGDAIAAYEKAIQSNPYHADAYNNIGNIYKKKKQYPAAVKMYEKAIRCNPFDFRYHSNLGLIYLETKNYRESVDAFLKALKIAPDKSSTHNSLGNVLKEMGDFDGAEEAYKTALQLDPADANIHNSLGMLYTNMKQFDKAMREFDTAIRLDPKMASAYNNLGIAYANKGDGEKAAEALNTAVALGFDGADVHNNLACVYMTMGMTDNAIRELDIVLEYDQTDCYAHCNLGIAYLSKKNVDKAISEFEEAIKINADDADFHHYLGNALMEKGRYGEAVDAFARAIEINPENSSVHKALGVVYANYFNNTRKALFHLKETLRLNPNQPMAGEIEAAIVTLSGGSDGMAQKP
;
A
#
# COMPACT_ATOMS: atom_id res chain seq x y z
N MET A 1 -33.51 49.30 -8.90
CA MET A 1 -33.83 49.97 -10.19
C MET A 1 -34.43 48.94 -11.13
N ASN A 2 -35.61 49.25 -11.70
CA ASN A 2 -36.34 48.37 -12.60
C ASN A 2 -35.50 48.01 -13.83
N ALA A 3 -35.33 46.71 -14.07
CA ALA A 3 -34.68 46.15 -15.25
C ALA A 3 -35.61 46.23 -16.47
N THR A 4 -35.97 47.44 -16.86
CA THR A 4 -36.68 47.71 -18.11
C THR A 4 -36.04 48.91 -18.78
N ALA A 5 -35.49 48.65 -19.97
CA ALA A 5 -34.96 49.60 -20.95
C ALA A 5 -33.56 50.19 -20.72
N VAL A 6 -32.52 49.38 -20.96
CA VAL A 6 -31.41 49.80 -21.84
C VAL A 6 -31.17 48.67 -22.84
N SER A 7 -31.94 48.69 -23.92
CA SER A 7 -31.65 47.88 -25.11
C SER A 7 -30.64 48.66 -25.95
N THR A 8 -29.36 48.49 -25.67
CA THR A 8 -28.35 48.68 -26.71
C THR A 8 -28.25 47.35 -27.46
N LYS A 9 -29.04 47.23 -28.54
CA LYS A 9 -28.80 46.21 -29.57
C LYS A 9 -27.39 46.44 -30.13
N MET A 10 -26.38 45.77 -29.58
CA MET A 10 -25.15 45.53 -30.32
C MET A 10 -25.36 44.30 -31.22
N PRO A 11 -24.88 44.33 -32.47
CA PRO A 11 -25.09 43.25 -33.42
C PRO A 11 -24.40 41.97 -32.93
N GLY A 12 -25.12 40.85 -33.02
CA GLY A 12 -24.67 39.52 -32.62
C GLY A 12 -23.57 38.95 -33.54
N SER A 13 -22.40 39.57 -33.59
CA SER A 13 -21.22 38.96 -34.20
C SER A 13 -20.53 38.05 -33.18
N TRP A 14 -20.30 36.80 -33.55
CA TRP A 14 -19.56 35.77 -32.79
C TRP A 14 -18.26 36.29 -32.12
N LYS A 15 -17.58 37.28 -32.74
CA LYS A 15 -16.39 37.95 -32.23
C LYS A 15 -16.53 38.51 -30.80
N TRP A 16 -17.70 39.06 -30.44
CA TRP A 16 -17.95 39.62 -29.09
C TRP A 16 -18.17 38.55 -28.01
N GLN A 17 -18.33 37.28 -28.38
CA GLN A 17 -18.42 36.18 -27.43
C GLN A 17 -17.09 35.44 -27.27
N VAL A 18 -16.31 35.33 -28.36
CA VAL A 18 -15.05 34.59 -28.36
C VAL A 18 -13.95 35.36 -27.64
N ILE A 19 -13.83 36.68 -27.83
CA ILE A 19 -12.72 37.45 -27.25
C ILE A 19 -12.70 37.41 -25.71
N PRO A 20 -13.81 37.68 -25.00
CA PRO A 20 -13.80 37.63 -23.53
C PRO A 20 -13.49 36.24 -22.98
N VAL A 21 -14.01 35.19 -23.64
CA VAL A 21 -13.76 33.79 -23.24
C VAL A 21 -12.31 33.42 -23.47
N ALA A 22 -11.74 33.73 -24.64
CA ALA A 22 -10.34 33.49 -24.94
C ALA A 22 -9.41 34.21 -23.95
N PHE A 23 -9.74 35.45 -23.57
CA PHE A 23 -8.99 36.19 -22.55
C PHE A 23 -9.04 35.48 -21.19
N MET A 24 -10.21 35.07 -20.71
CA MET A 24 -10.33 34.37 -19.42
C MET A 24 -9.58 33.04 -19.43
N VAL A 25 -9.63 32.28 -20.53
CA VAL A 25 -8.89 31.03 -20.69
C VAL A 25 -7.39 31.29 -20.57
N ILE A 26 -6.85 32.24 -21.34
CA ILE A 26 -5.42 32.58 -21.30
C ILE A 26 -5.02 33.09 -19.91
N TRP A 27 -5.86 33.92 -19.29
CA TRP A 27 -5.61 34.48 -17.96
C TRP A 27 -5.57 33.39 -16.88
N SER A 28 -6.53 32.47 -16.86
CA SER A 28 -6.50 31.31 -15.95
C SER A 28 -5.27 30.43 -16.19
N CYS A 29 -4.86 30.22 -17.45
CA CYS A 29 -3.62 29.51 -17.75
C CYS A 29 -2.40 30.22 -17.16
N ILE A 30 -2.27 31.54 -17.32
CA ILE A 30 -1.13 32.30 -16.77
C ILE A 30 -1.03 32.12 -15.24
N ILE A 31 -2.16 32.15 -14.54
CA ILE A 31 -2.19 32.06 -13.08
C ILE A 31 -1.78 30.67 -12.59
N PHE A 32 -2.17 29.61 -13.30
CA PHE A 32 -2.04 28.23 -12.81
C PHE A 32 -1.08 27.36 -13.61
N VAL A 33 -0.41 27.86 -14.65
CA VAL A 33 0.54 27.05 -15.43
C VAL A 33 1.70 26.51 -14.58
N ASN A 34 2.07 27.21 -13.50
CA ASN A 34 3.13 26.74 -12.61
C ASN A 34 2.70 25.58 -11.71
N THR A 35 1.40 25.25 -11.60
CA THR A 35 0.95 24.04 -10.88
C THR A 35 1.34 22.75 -11.61
N LEU A 36 1.60 22.82 -12.92
CA LEU A 36 2.01 21.64 -13.72
C LEU A 36 3.36 21.06 -13.29
N ARG A 37 4.13 21.77 -12.45
CA ARG A 37 5.41 21.33 -11.90
C ARG A 37 5.29 20.79 -10.47
N ASN A 38 4.09 20.75 -9.91
CA ASN A 38 3.85 20.24 -8.56
C ASN A 38 3.74 18.71 -8.57
N ASN A 39 4.04 18.10 -7.42
CA ASN A 39 3.92 16.67 -7.19
C ASN A 39 2.61 16.33 -6.46
N PHE A 40 2.32 15.04 -6.35
CA PHE A 40 1.26 14.55 -5.45
C PHE A 40 1.60 14.94 -4.00
N VAL A 41 0.63 15.50 -3.29
CA VAL A 41 0.79 15.90 -1.89
C VAL A 41 -0.40 15.48 -1.03
N TYR A 42 -0.13 15.09 0.21
CA TYR A 42 -1.15 14.80 1.23
C TYR A 42 -2.19 13.77 0.77
N ASP A 43 -3.44 14.19 0.54
CA ASP A 43 -4.56 13.31 0.17
C ASP A 43 -4.33 12.61 -1.18
N ASP A 44 -3.54 13.21 -2.08
CA ASP A 44 -3.23 12.65 -3.41
C ASP A 44 -2.57 11.27 -3.33
N SER A 45 -1.77 11.05 -2.28
CA SER A 45 -1.11 9.76 -2.03
C SER A 45 -2.12 8.64 -1.82
N VAL A 46 -3.20 8.90 -1.09
CA VAL A 46 -4.25 7.89 -0.83
C VAL A 46 -5.20 7.80 -2.02
N THR A 47 -5.65 8.94 -2.53
CA THR A 47 -6.69 9.01 -3.57
C THR A 47 -6.20 8.56 -4.94
N ILE A 48 -4.90 8.65 -5.22
CA ILE A 48 -4.34 8.37 -6.55
C ILE A 48 -3.22 7.32 -6.48
N VAL A 49 -2.14 7.62 -5.75
CA VAL A 49 -0.92 6.78 -5.80
C VAL A 49 -1.16 5.40 -5.22
N ASN A 50 -1.81 5.32 -4.06
CA ASN A 50 -2.10 4.07 -3.36
C ASN A 50 -3.50 3.51 -3.69
N ASN A 51 -4.24 4.17 -4.58
CA ASN A 51 -5.60 3.78 -4.92
C ASN A 51 -5.60 2.63 -5.95
N HIS A 52 -5.85 1.42 -5.49
CA HIS A 52 -5.89 0.23 -6.36
C HIS A 52 -7.11 0.19 -7.29
N LEU A 53 -8.21 0.86 -6.91
CA LEU A 53 -9.43 0.90 -7.71
C LEU A 53 -9.17 1.48 -9.10
N ILE A 54 -8.45 2.60 -9.19
CA ILE A 54 -8.31 3.36 -10.45
C ILE A 54 -7.26 2.79 -11.42
N LYS A 55 -6.39 1.87 -10.96
CA LYS A 55 -5.25 1.39 -11.76
C LYS A 55 -5.61 0.36 -12.84
N ASN A 56 -6.79 -0.27 -12.74
CA ASN A 56 -7.28 -1.23 -13.75
C ASN A 56 -8.78 -1.03 -14.02
N TRP A 57 -9.15 -0.91 -15.30
CA TRP A 57 -10.54 -0.79 -15.77
C TRP A 57 -11.43 -1.97 -15.41
N ASP A 58 -10.89 -3.16 -15.15
CA ASP A 58 -11.68 -4.30 -14.66
C ASP A 58 -12.40 -3.97 -13.34
N ASN A 59 -11.80 -3.09 -12.53
CA ASN A 59 -12.36 -2.64 -11.26
C ASN A 59 -13.45 -1.57 -11.44
N PHE A 60 -13.73 -1.08 -12.65
CA PHE A 60 -14.70 -0.02 -12.89
C PHE A 60 -16.09 -0.32 -12.32
N ARG A 61 -16.52 -1.59 -12.35
CA ARG A 61 -17.81 -2.01 -11.78
C ARG A 61 -17.89 -1.83 -10.26
N THR A 62 -16.74 -1.85 -9.59
CA THR A 62 -16.63 -1.63 -8.13
C THR A 62 -16.99 -0.21 -7.73
N LEU A 63 -16.97 0.74 -8.67
CA LEU A 63 -17.42 2.12 -8.44
C LEU A 63 -18.85 2.19 -7.88
N PHE A 64 -19.69 1.20 -8.19
CA PHE A 64 -21.09 1.14 -7.79
C PHE A 64 -21.37 -0.01 -6.80
N SER A 65 -20.35 -0.50 -6.10
CA SER A 65 -20.47 -1.61 -5.16
C SER A 65 -19.96 -1.22 -3.77
N PHE A 66 -20.31 -2.02 -2.75
CA PHE A 66 -19.78 -1.87 -1.39
C PHE A 66 -18.26 -2.03 -1.30
N GLN A 67 -17.62 -2.59 -2.33
CA GLN A 67 -16.17 -2.74 -2.40
C GLN A 67 -15.45 -1.44 -2.77
N TYR A 68 -16.19 -0.36 -3.11
CA TYR A 68 -15.64 0.96 -3.42
C TYR A 68 -14.60 1.41 -2.39
N PHE A 69 -15.00 1.55 -1.13
CA PHE A 69 -14.14 2.08 -0.06
C PHE A 69 -12.92 1.20 0.18
N MET A 70 -13.05 -0.10 -0.06
CA MET A 70 -12.00 -1.08 0.18
C MET A 70 -10.89 -0.98 -0.87
N LEU A 71 -11.25 -0.81 -2.14
CA LEU A 71 -10.27 -0.68 -3.22
C LEU A 71 -9.76 0.76 -3.40
N SER A 72 -10.58 1.76 -3.05
CA SER A 72 -10.18 3.17 -3.17
C SER A 72 -9.35 3.65 -1.99
N GLY A 73 -9.54 3.07 -0.80
CA GLY A 73 -8.96 3.58 0.45
C GLY A 73 -9.59 4.91 0.91
N GLU A 74 -10.65 5.38 0.24
CA GLU A 74 -11.32 6.62 0.59
C GLU A 74 -12.33 6.44 1.71
N ILE A 75 -12.64 7.54 2.40
CA ILE A 75 -13.62 7.58 3.50
C ILE A 75 -15.02 7.98 2.99
N SER A 76 -15.11 8.68 1.86
CA SER A 76 -16.36 9.24 1.33
C SER A 76 -16.69 8.64 -0.03
N TYR A 77 -17.97 8.37 -0.28
CA TYR A 77 -18.42 7.81 -1.55
C TYR A 77 -18.56 8.92 -2.60
N ARG A 78 -17.54 9.06 -3.46
CA ARG A 78 -17.43 10.13 -4.48
C ARG A 78 -17.16 9.56 -5.88
N PRO A 79 -18.06 8.71 -6.40
CA PRO A 79 -17.79 7.92 -7.59
C PRO A 79 -17.54 8.76 -8.85
N MET A 80 -18.12 9.97 -8.92
CA MET A 80 -17.88 10.85 -10.07
C MET A 80 -16.45 11.38 -10.08
N VAL A 81 -15.85 11.63 -8.92
CA VAL A 81 -14.47 12.10 -8.79
C VAL A 81 -13.52 10.97 -9.17
N THR A 82 -13.72 9.79 -8.57
CA THR A 82 -12.94 8.57 -8.84
C THR A 82 -13.01 8.18 -10.31
N PHE A 83 -14.17 8.33 -10.96
CA PHE A 83 -14.30 8.12 -12.40
C PHE A 83 -13.35 9.02 -13.22
N THR A 84 -13.16 10.28 -12.82
CA THR A 84 -12.19 11.14 -13.50
C THR A 84 -10.75 10.69 -13.26
N TYR A 85 -10.45 10.06 -12.13
CA TYR A 85 -9.13 9.49 -11.87
C TYR A 85 -8.86 8.21 -12.67
N PHE A 86 -9.87 7.39 -12.97
CA PHE A 86 -9.73 6.30 -13.95
C PHE A 86 -9.27 6.84 -15.31
N LEU A 87 -9.91 7.92 -15.78
CA LEU A 87 -9.55 8.55 -17.05
C LEU A 87 -8.14 9.13 -17.01
N ASP A 88 -7.79 9.88 -15.96
CA ASP A 88 -6.47 10.46 -15.83
C ASP A 88 -5.38 9.40 -15.71
N TYR A 89 -5.56 8.36 -14.90
CA TYR A 89 -4.58 7.28 -14.78
C TYR A 89 -4.36 6.58 -16.12
N SER A 90 -5.42 6.40 -16.92
CA SER A 90 -5.31 5.82 -18.26
C SER A 90 -4.54 6.70 -19.26
N LEU A 91 -4.56 8.02 -19.07
CA LEU A 91 -3.91 8.98 -19.94
C LEU A 91 -2.48 9.32 -19.49
N TRP A 92 -2.26 9.40 -18.18
CA TRP A 92 -1.08 9.99 -17.58
C TRP A 92 -0.28 9.02 -16.70
N GLY A 93 -0.82 7.84 -16.37
CA GLY A 93 -0.24 6.95 -15.37
C GLY A 93 -0.09 7.67 -14.03
N GLU A 94 1.06 7.53 -13.37
CA GLU A 94 1.36 8.24 -12.12
C GLU A 94 2.10 9.58 -12.33
N ASN A 95 1.93 10.24 -13.50
CA ASN A 95 2.56 11.54 -13.75
C ASN A 95 1.70 12.69 -13.20
N PRO A 96 2.13 13.40 -12.13
CA PRO A 96 1.33 14.45 -11.47
C PRO A 96 0.94 15.60 -12.41
N SER A 97 1.81 15.95 -13.36
CA SER A 97 1.59 17.09 -14.27
C SER A 97 0.32 16.93 -15.12
N GLY A 98 -0.03 15.70 -15.51
CA GLY A 98 -1.27 15.41 -16.23
C GLY A 98 -2.53 15.66 -15.40
N TYR A 99 -2.50 15.29 -14.12
CA TYR A 99 -3.61 15.51 -13.21
C TYR A 99 -3.83 16.99 -12.89
N HIS A 100 -2.75 17.76 -12.67
CA HIS A 100 -2.83 19.21 -12.53
C HIS A 100 -3.36 19.88 -13.81
N PHE A 101 -2.97 19.39 -14.98
CA PHE A 101 -3.51 19.86 -16.25
C PHE A 101 -5.02 19.62 -16.35
N THR A 102 -5.50 18.42 -15.98
CA THR A 102 -6.93 18.13 -15.93
C THR A 102 -7.67 19.04 -14.94
N ASN A 103 -7.12 19.32 -13.74
CA ASN A 103 -7.70 20.28 -12.79
C ASN A 103 -7.80 21.68 -13.39
N LEU A 104 -6.74 22.15 -14.07
CA LEU A 104 -6.74 23.45 -14.74
C LEU A 104 -7.82 23.53 -15.82
N LEU A 105 -7.99 22.48 -16.63
CA LEU A 105 -9.05 22.43 -17.63
C LEU A 105 -10.45 22.53 -17.01
N PHE A 106 -10.71 21.79 -15.92
CA PHE A 106 -11.98 21.88 -15.22
C PHE A 106 -12.20 23.24 -14.54
N HIS A 107 -11.13 23.88 -14.04
CA HIS A 107 -11.22 25.24 -13.51
C HIS A 107 -11.57 26.25 -14.61
N ILE A 108 -10.89 26.19 -15.76
CA ILE A 108 -11.19 27.03 -16.94
C ILE A 108 -12.63 26.82 -17.43
N ALA A 109 -13.10 25.57 -17.43
CA ALA A 109 -14.48 25.23 -17.75
C ALA A 109 -15.46 25.90 -16.79
N ASN A 110 -15.19 25.87 -15.48
CA ASN A 110 -15.99 26.56 -14.47
C ASN A 110 -16.05 28.08 -14.67
N VAL A 111 -14.91 28.73 -14.89
CA VAL A 111 -14.84 30.18 -15.19
C VAL A 111 -15.73 30.52 -16.39
N THR A 112 -15.64 29.71 -17.44
CA THR A 112 -16.40 29.88 -18.67
C THR A 112 -17.90 29.66 -18.46
N VAL A 113 -18.29 28.59 -17.78
CA VAL A 113 -19.70 28.29 -17.48
C VAL A 113 -20.28 29.35 -16.55
N PHE A 114 -19.52 29.84 -15.58
CA PHE A 114 -19.94 30.92 -14.68
C PHE A 114 -20.20 32.24 -15.42
N TYR A 115 -19.33 32.60 -16.38
CA TYR A 115 -19.58 33.72 -17.29
C TYR A 115 -20.91 33.55 -18.04
N PHE A 116 -21.17 32.38 -18.62
CA PHE A 116 -22.42 32.12 -19.33
C PHE A 116 -23.65 32.13 -18.41
N PHE A 117 -23.52 31.63 -17.18
CA PHE A 117 -24.56 31.67 -16.16
C PHE A 117 -24.96 33.12 -15.83
N ILE A 118 -23.99 33.99 -15.50
CA ILE A 118 -24.29 35.40 -15.20
C ILE A 118 -24.86 36.11 -16.43
N LYS A 119 -24.29 35.88 -17.61
CA LYS A 119 -24.79 36.43 -18.87
C LYS A 119 -26.23 36.00 -19.13
N LYS A 120 -26.59 34.75 -18.79
CA LYS A 120 -27.95 34.23 -18.97
C LYS A 120 -28.95 34.94 -18.05
N ILE A 121 -28.60 35.15 -16.78
CA ILE A 121 -29.44 35.82 -15.79
C ILE A 121 -29.57 37.32 -16.10
N THR A 122 -28.46 37.99 -16.38
CA THR A 122 -28.40 39.47 -16.40
C THR A 122 -28.51 40.08 -17.79
N ARG A 123 -28.13 39.33 -18.83
CA ARG A 123 -27.90 39.82 -20.21
C ARG A 123 -26.83 40.91 -20.33
N ILE A 124 -26.03 41.14 -19.29
CA ILE A 124 -24.96 42.16 -19.26
C ILE A 124 -23.60 41.47 -19.39
N HIS A 125 -22.92 41.71 -20.51
CA HIS A 125 -21.65 41.07 -20.83
C HIS A 125 -20.50 41.50 -19.91
N SER A 126 -20.38 42.80 -19.62
CA SER A 126 -19.31 43.33 -18.78
C SER A 126 -19.42 42.86 -17.33
N LEU A 127 -20.64 42.81 -16.79
CA LEU A 127 -20.90 42.24 -15.46
C LEU A 127 -20.48 40.77 -15.40
N ALA A 128 -20.89 39.96 -16.37
CA ALA A 128 -20.47 38.56 -16.45
C ALA A 128 -18.95 38.40 -16.56
N PHE A 129 -18.29 39.22 -17.38
CA PHE A 129 -16.84 39.18 -17.59
C PHE A 129 -16.08 39.57 -16.32
N ILE A 130 -16.46 40.67 -15.66
CA ILE A 130 -15.82 41.15 -14.43
C ILE A 130 -15.98 40.14 -13.29
N SER A 131 -17.18 39.59 -13.10
CA SER A 131 -17.42 38.56 -12.09
C SER A 131 -16.63 37.28 -12.35
N ALA A 132 -16.60 36.80 -13.60
CA ALA A 132 -15.87 35.58 -13.94
C ALA A 132 -14.34 35.77 -13.83
N LEU A 133 -13.83 36.94 -14.21
CA LEU A 133 -12.40 37.25 -14.09
C LEU A 133 -11.98 37.39 -12.62
N LEU A 134 -12.82 37.99 -11.78
CA LEU A 134 -12.58 38.04 -10.34
C LEU A 134 -12.56 36.64 -9.73
N PHE A 135 -13.53 35.78 -10.07
CA PHE A 135 -13.58 34.39 -9.64
C PHE A 135 -12.34 33.60 -10.09
N ALA A 136 -11.91 33.76 -11.34
CA ALA A 136 -10.74 33.10 -11.91
C ALA A 136 -9.40 33.48 -11.25
N THR A 137 -9.36 34.64 -10.58
CA THR A 137 -8.10 35.25 -10.12
C THR A 137 -7.93 35.22 -8.60
N HIS A 138 -9.03 35.09 -7.85
CA HIS A 138 -9.04 35.26 -6.41
C HIS A 138 -8.17 34.21 -5.68
N PRO A 139 -7.24 34.59 -4.79
CA PRO A 139 -6.28 33.62 -4.24
C PRO A 139 -6.86 32.45 -3.42
N VAL A 140 -8.04 32.62 -2.82
CA VAL A 140 -8.73 31.56 -2.05
C VAL A 140 -9.03 30.27 -2.84
N ILE A 141 -9.03 30.30 -4.19
CA ILE A 141 -9.25 29.08 -4.98
C ILE A 141 -7.97 28.26 -5.21
N THR A 142 -6.82 28.77 -4.77
CA THR A 142 -5.53 28.12 -5.03
C THR A 142 -5.48 26.72 -4.43
N GLU A 143 -5.96 26.51 -3.20
CA GLU A 143 -6.05 25.16 -2.59
C GLU A 143 -6.83 24.19 -3.50
N THR A 144 -8.01 24.60 -3.99
CA THR A 144 -8.86 23.76 -4.84
C THR A 144 -8.22 23.40 -6.18
N VAL A 145 -7.47 24.32 -6.79
CA VAL A 145 -6.86 24.07 -8.11
C VAL A 145 -5.54 23.32 -7.98
N ASN A 146 -4.75 23.58 -6.94
CA ASN A 146 -3.45 22.92 -6.73
C ASN A 146 -3.62 21.49 -6.24
N SER A 147 -4.40 21.25 -5.19
CA SER A 147 -4.61 19.90 -4.66
C SER A 147 -5.38 19.06 -5.67
N ILE A 148 -4.77 17.98 -6.17
CA ILE A 148 -5.40 17.15 -7.21
C ILE A 148 -6.67 16.53 -6.65
N SER A 149 -6.59 15.99 -5.43
CA SER A 149 -7.69 15.34 -4.73
C SER A 149 -8.90 16.26 -4.52
N TYR A 150 -8.69 17.58 -4.42
CA TYR A 150 -9.78 18.56 -4.23
C TYR A 150 -10.53 18.92 -5.51
N ARG A 151 -10.28 18.19 -6.60
CA ARG A 151 -11.08 18.23 -7.84
C ARG A 151 -12.58 18.06 -7.59
N GLU A 152 -12.99 17.36 -6.54
CA GLU A 152 -14.37 17.25 -6.09
C GLU A 152 -15.13 18.58 -6.06
N ASP A 153 -14.50 19.68 -5.61
CA ASP A 153 -15.09 21.02 -5.56
C ASP A 153 -15.27 21.59 -6.97
N ILE A 154 -14.28 21.36 -7.84
CA ILE A 154 -14.29 21.81 -9.23
C ILE A 154 -15.40 21.11 -10.01
N LEU A 155 -15.50 19.78 -9.88
CA LEU A 155 -16.54 18.98 -10.55
C LEU A 155 -17.93 19.29 -10.00
N ALA A 156 -18.08 19.39 -8.68
CA ALA A 156 -19.33 19.77 -8.05
C ALA A 156 -19.82 21.11 -8.60
N ALA A 157 -18.95 22.13 -8.62
CA ALA A 157 -19.28 23.46 -9.15
C ALA A 157 -19.66 23.44 -10.64
N PHE A 158 -18.94 22.67 -11.46
CA PHE A 158 -19.20 22.59 -12.90
C PHE A 158 -20.60 22.04 -13.16
N PHE A 159 -20.92 20.91 -12.54
CA PHE A 159 -22.22 20.28 -12.67
C PHE A 159 -23.33 21.12 -12.03
N TYR A 160 -23.06 21.80 -10.90
CA TYR A 160 -23.99 22.71 -10.23
C TYR A 160 -24.42 23.84 -11.17
N LEU A 161 -23.46 24.51 -11.82
CA LEU A 161 -23.75 25.60 -12.76
C LEU A 161 -24.43 25.10 -14.04
N MET A 162 -24.04 23.93 -14.55
CA MET A 162 -24.69 23.32 -15.71
C MET A 162 -26.16 22.99 -15.44
N THR A 163 -26.47 22.43 -14.27
CA THR A 163 -27.86 22.25 -13.83
C THR A 163 -28.59 23.59 -13.79
N PHE A 164 -27.98 24.63 -13.21
CA PHE A 164 -28.61 25.94 -13.11
C PHE A 164 -28.90 26.54 -14.50
N ILE A 165 -27.95 26.47 -15.44
CA ILE A 165 -28.14 26.98 -16.81
C ILE A 165 -29.27 26.24 -17.53
N LEU A 166 -29.34 24.91 -17.39
CA LEU A 166 -30.44 24.12 -17.98
C LEU A 166 -31.78 24.45 -17.31
N PHE A 167 -31.80 24.65 -15.99
CA PHE A 167 -32.97 25.14 -15.28
C PHE A 167 -33.43 26.52 -15.81
N LEU A 168 -32.52 27.47 -16.03
CA LEU A 168 -32.84 28.77 -16.62
C LEU A 168 -33.43 28.64 -18.03
N LYS A 169 -32.98 27.65 -18.83
CA LYS A 169 -33.59 27.38 -20.14
C LYS A 169 -35.01 26.85 -20.01
N ILE A 170 -35.27 25.99 -19.04
CA ILE A 170 -36.61 25.48 -18.74
C ILE A 170 -37.53 26.62 -18.30
N ASP A 171 -37.01 27.49 -17.44
CA ASP A 171 -37.75 28.62 -16.86
C ASP A 171 -38.11 29.68 -17.90
N ASP A 172 -37.25 29.93 -18.89
CA ASP A 172 -37.50 30.79 -20.06
C ASP A 172 -38.69 30.32 -20.93
N GLY A 173 -39.27 29.14 -20.66
CA GLY A 173 -40.49 28.66 -21.31
C GLY A 173 -40.24 27.91 -22.62
N LEU A 174 -39.64 26.71 -22.53
CA LEU A 174 -39.41 25.84 -23.70
C LEU A 174 -40.73 25.43 -24.38
N LYS A 175 -40.93 25.88 -25.61
CA LYS A 175 -42.17 25.63 -26.40
C LYS A 175 -42.35 24.17 -26.81
N LYS A 176 -41.26 23.46 -27.11
CA LYS A 176 -41.30 22.06 -27.55
C LYS A 176 -41.22 21.12 -26.35
N LYS A 177 -42.21 20.24 -26.17
CA LYS A 177 -42.24 19.24 -25.08
C LYS A 177 -40.95 18.39 -25.02
N GLY A 178 -40.47 17.89 -26.17
CA GLY A 178 -39.23 17.12 -26.22
C GLY A 178 -38.00 17.89 -25.72
N ALA A 179 -37.89 19.18 -26.07
CA ALA A 179 -36.79 20.02 -25.58
C ALA A 179 -36.89 20.28 -24.08
N PHE A 180 -38.11 20.43 -23.54
CA PHE A 180 -38.34 20.52 -22.09
C PHE A 180 -37.86 19.26 -21.38
N TYR A 181 -38.31 18.07 -21.80
CA TYR A 181 -37.93 16.83 -21.15
C TYR A 181 -36.43 16.56 -21.23
N LEU A 182 -35.79 16.86 -22.37
CA LEU A 182 -34.35 16.73 -22.54
C LEU A 182 -33.56 17.67 -21.62
N CYS A 183 -33.98 18.95 -21.51
CA CYS A 183 -33.31 19.89 -20.62
C CYS A 183 -33.52 19.52 -19.15
N TYR A 184 -34.73 19.05 -18.79
CA TYR A 184 -35.07 18.69 -17.42
C TYR A 184 -34.41 17.38 -16.97
N SER A 185 -34.37 16.35 -17.82
CA SER A 185 -33.61 15.15 -17.52
C SER A 185 -32.12 15.47 -17.41
N GLY A 186 -31.57 16.23 -18.37
CA GLY A 186 -30.18 16.67 -18.32
C GLY A 186 -29.85 17.48 -17.06
N SER A 187 -30.74 18.37 -16.61
CA SER A 187 -30.52 19.15 -15.38
C SER A 187 -30.54 18.29 -14.12
N LEU A 188 -31.42 17.29 -14.05
CA LEU A 188 -31.45 16.31 -12.96
C LEU A 188 -30.21 15.41 -12.98
N THR A 189 -29.77 14.96 -14.15
CA THR A 189 -28.54 14.16 -14.31
C THR A 189 -27.32 14.93 -13.84
N PHE A 190 -27.12 16.16 -14.32
CA PHE A 190 -26.01 16.99 -13.84
C PHE A 190 -26.11 17.26 -12.34
N TYR A 191 -27.31 17.40 -11.78
CA TYR A 191 -27.45 17.58 -10.34
C TYR A 191 -26.99 16.35 -9.56
N ALA A 192 -27.37 15.15 -10.01
CA ALA A 192 -26.89 13.91 -9.42
C ALA A 192 -25.36 13.79 -9.53
N LEU A 193 -24.76 14.15 -10.67
CA LEU A 193 -23.30 14.16 -10.84
C LEU A 193 -22.62 15.17 -9.91
N SER A 194 -23.24 16.33 -9.66
CA SER A 194 -22.76 17.33 -8.70
C SER A 194 -22.75 16.76 -7.27
N LEU A 195 -23.84 16.10 -6.85
CA LEU A 195 -23.93 15.44 -5.53
C LEU A 195 -22.91 14.29 -5.37
N PHE A 196 -22.73 13.46 -6.41
CA PHE A 196 -21.73 12.39 -6.42
C PHE A 196 -20.29 12.89 -6.58
N SER A 197 -20.11 14.20 -6.80
CA SER A 197 -18.80 14.85 -6.73
C SER A 197 -18.55 15.39 -5.32
N LYS A 198 -19.51 16.14 -4.76
CA LYS A 198 -19.43 16.69 -3.40
C LYS A 198 -20.80 16.97 -2.78
N GLU A 199 -20.91 16.70 -1.48
CA GLU A 199 -22.12 16.87 -0.67
C GLU A 199 -22.64 18.32 -0.67
N MET A 200 -21.73 19.30 -0.80
CA MET A 200 -22.03 20.74 -0.88
C MET A 200 -23.09 21.08 -1.95
N ALA A 201 -23.21 20.24 -2.99
CA ALA A 201 -24.22 20.40 -4.03
C ALA A 201 -25.67 20.34 -3.51
N VAL A 202 -25.92 19.78 -2.32
CA VAL A 202 -27.25 19.72 -1.67
C VAL A 202 -27.95 21.07 -1.54
N THR A 203 -27.19 22.16 -1.62
CA THR A 203 -27.69 23.54 -1.59
C THR A 203 -28.41 23.96 -2.88
N LEU A 204 -28.26 23.22 -3.98
CA LEU A 204 -28.81 23.59 -5.29
C LEU A 204 -30.34 23.76 -5.31
N PRO A 205 -31.17 22.83 -4.81
CA PRO A 205 -32.62 22.98 -4.86
C PRO A 205 -33.08 24.23 -4.10
N VAL A 206 -32.42 24.54 -2.98
CA VAL A 206 -32.65 25.77 -2.20
C VAL A 206 -32.30 27.00 -3.03
N MET A 207 -31.15 26.98 -3.73
CA MET A 207 -30.74 28.09 -4.60
C MET A 207 -31.65 28.30 -5.81
N LEU A 208 -32.25 27.24 -6.38
CA LEU A 208 -33.26 27.37 -7.44
C LEU A 208 -34.53 28.07 -6.93
N VAL A 209 -35.00 27.71 -5.73
CA VAL A 209 -36.13 28.37 -5.07
C VAL A 209 -35.82 29.85 -4.81
N ILE A 210 -34.63 30.15 -4.28
CA ILE A 210 -34.16 31.52 -4.03
C ILE A 210 -34.10 32.32 -5.34
N TYR A 211 -33.61 31.73 -6.43
CA TYR A 211 -33.61 32.38 -7.74
C TYR A 211 -35.02 32.78 -8.18
N THR A 212 -36.00 31.88 -8.10
CA THR A 212 -37.40 32.21 -8.47
C THR A 212 -38.00 33.28 -7.55
N PHE A 213 -37.60 33.32 -6.27
CA PHE A 213 -38.05 34.35 -5.36
C PHE A 213 -37.53 35.75 -5.74
N PHE A 214 -36.27 35.86 -6.14
CA PHE A 214 -35.68 37.13 -6.59
C PHE A 214 -36.11 37.54 -8.00
N PHE A 215 -36.30 36.57 -8.90
CA PHE A 215 -36.62 36.79 -10.31
C PHE A 215 -37.90 36.04 -10.74
N PRO A 216 -39.08 36.39 -10.18
CA PRO A 216 -40.31 35.71 -10.54
C PRO A 216 -40.78 36.13 -11.94
N SER A 217 -41.27 35.17 -12.72
CA SER A 217 -41.93 35.41 -14.01
C SER A 217 -43.27 36.14 -13.86
N LYS A 218 -43.92 36.04 -12.69
CA LYS A 218 -45.19 36.73 -12.36
C LYS A 218 -45.03 37.65 -11.15
N ASN A 219 -45.94 38.61 -10.98
CA ASN A 219 -45.88 39.59 -9.88
C ASN A 219 -45.93 39.00 -8.45
N ASN A 220 -46.23 37.71 -8.26
CA ASN A 220 -46.25 37.07 -6.95
C ASN A 220 -45.21 35.91 -6.86
N PRO A 221 -44.04 36.14 -6.22
CA PRO A 221 -42.97 35.15 -6.15
C PRO A 221 -43.37 33.90 -5.34
N PHE A 222 -44.17 34.06 -4.28
CA PHE A 222 -44.61 32.95 -3.44
C PHE A 222 -45.49 31.96 -4.22
N LYS A 223 -46.47 32.48 -4.96
CA LYS A 223 -47.36 31.66 -5.80
C LYS A 223 -46.59 30.92 -6.89
N GLU A 224 -45.55 31.55 -7.44
CA GLU A 224 -44.69 30.91 -8.45
C GLU A 224 -43.82 29.81 -7.85
N CYS A 225 -43.23 30.04 -6.68
CA CYS A 225 -42.50 29.02 -5.93
C CYS A 225 -43.39 27.81 -5.64
N VAL A 226 -44.60 28.02 -5.09
CA VAL A 226 -45.55 26.92 -4.82
C VAL A 226 -45.91 26.15 -6.09
N LYS A 227 -46.08 26.84 -7.23
CA LYS A 227 -46.33 26.18 -8.52
C LYS A 227 -45.13 25.32 -8.95
N LYS A 228 -43.91 25.84 -8.86
CA LYS A 228 -42.69 25.11 -9.23
C LYS A 228 -42.37 23.97 -8.25
N MET A 229 -42.72 24.11 -6.96
CA MET A 229 -42.65 23.04 -5.95
C MET A 229 -43.48 21.82 -6.35
N LYS A 230 -44.70 22.05 -6.86
CA LYS A 230 -45.56 20.97 -7.40
C LYS A 230 -45.16 20.49 -8.80
N GLY A 231 -44.10 21.05 -9.38
CA GLY A 231 -43.64 20.76 -10.73
C GLY A 231 -42.14 20.48 -10.77
N VAL A 232 -41.38 21.34 -11.44
CA VAL A 232 -39.95 21.14 -11.74
C VAL A 232 -39.07 20.93 -10.49
N TYR A 233 -39.43 21.47 -9.32
CA TYR A 233 -38.60 21.31 -8.12
C TYR A 233 -38.67 19.92 -7.49
N ILE A 234 -39.78 19.20 -7.67
CA ILE A 234 -39.93 17.88 -7.02
C ILE A 234 -38.84 16.92 -7.45
N GLY A 235 -38.39 16.98 -8.71
CA GLY A 235 -37.30 16.13 -9.20
C GLY A 235 -35.98 16.39 -8.49
N TYR A 236 -35.62 17.66 -8.25
CA TYR A 236 -34.38 17.98 -7.54
C TYR A 236 -34.42 17.55 -6.07
N PHE A 237 -35.55 17.73 -5.39
CA PHE A 237 -35.70 17.22 -4.03
C PHE A 237 -35.68 15.69 -3.98
N LEU A 238 -36.29 15.00 -4.94
CA LEU A 238 -36.22 13.54 -5.05
C LEU A 238 -34.79 13.04 -5.27
N VAL A 239 -34.03 13.65 -6.18
CA VAL A 239 -32.60 13.32 -6.38
C VAL A 239 -31.80 13.52 -5.09
N THR A 240 -32.08 14.60 -4.36
CA THR A 240 -31.45 14.86 -3.05
C THR A 240 -31.80 13.77 -2.04
N CYS A 241 -33.07 13.40 -1.92
CA CYS A 241 -33.50 12.33 -1.02
C CYS A 241 -32.86 10.99 -1.39
N CYS A 242 -32.81 10.63 -2.68
CA CYS A 242 -32.14 9.42 -3.14
C CYS A 242 -30.65 9.41 -2.78
N TYR A 243 -29.95 10.53 -2.97
CA TYR A 243 -28.56 10.68 -2.58
C TYR A 243 -28.34 10.50 -1.08
N LEU A 244 -29.17 11.14 -0.24
CA LEU A 244 -29.08 11.03 1.21
C LEU A 244 -29.38 9.60 1.70
N ILE A 245 -30.31 8.88 1.05
CA ILE A 245 -30.57 7.46 1.35
C ILE A 245 -29.31 6.62 1.04
N ILE A 246 -28.65 6.85 -0.09
CA ILE A 246 -27.39 6.15 -0.41
C ILE A 246 -26.34 6.45 0.67
N GLN A 247 -26.11 7.72 1.00
CA GLN A 247 -25.08 8.09 1.95
C GLN A 247 -25.34 7.58 3.38
N PHE A 248 -26.55 7.80 3.91
CA PHE A 248 -26.83 7.51 5.33
C PHE A 248 -27.41 6.13 5.61
N TRP A 249 -28.00 5.47 4.61
CA TRP A 249 -28.66 4.18 4.81
C TRP A 249 -27.89 3.04 4.16
N VAL A 250 -27.39 3.22 2.94
CA VAL A 250 -26.59 2.18 2.27
C VAL A 250 -25.20 2.09 2.88
N PHE A 251 -24.53 3.21 3.17
CA PHE A 251 -23.15 3.23 3.68
C PHE A 251 -23.02 3.47 5.20
N LYS A 252 -24.06 3.15 5.97
CA LYS A 252 -24.14 3.39 7.42
C LYS A 252 -23.00 2.78 8.24
N ASP A 253 -22.46 1.63 7.84
CA ASP A 253 -21.41 0.93 8.60
C ASP A 253 -19.99 1.43 8.28
N VAL A 254 -19.83 2.28 7.26
CA VAL A 254 -18.55 2.91 6.88
C VAL A 254 -18.40 4.31 7.46
N SER A 255 -19.52 4.93 7.91
CA SER A 255 -19.47 6.25 8.54
C SER A 255 -18.74 6.18 9.87
N ILE A 256 -17.55 6.78 9.89
CA ILE A 256 -16.71 7.04 11.06
C ILE A 256 -17.60 7.52 12.21
N ASN A 257 -17.39 6.96 13.41
CA ASN A 257 -17.87 7.55 14.66
C ASN A 257 -17.45 9.02 14.66
N LEU A 258 -18.38 9.91 14.35
CA LEU A 258 -18.17 11.35 14.43
C LEU A 258 -17.60 11.61 15.82
N SER A 259 -16.32 12.02 15.88
CA SER A 259 -15.73 12.38 17.16
C SER A 259 -16.66 13.43 17.76
N GLU A 260 -17.18 13.15 18.95
CA GLU A 260 -17.98 14.07 19.75
C GLU A 260 -17.10 15.26 20.16
N SER A 261 -16.70 16.07 19.20
CA SER A 261 -16.20 17.38 19.51
C SER A 261 -17.44 18.24 19.68
N GLY A 262 -17.81 18.49 20.93
CA GLY A 262 -18.75 19.53 21.35
C GLY A 262 -18.20 20.92 21.02
N GLN A 263 -17.69 21.11 19.80
CA GLN A 263 -17.22 22.36 19.24
C GLN A 263 -18.47 23.24 19.09
N SER A 264 -18.56 24.21 19.98
CA SER A 264 -19.75 25.04 20.14
C SER A 264 -20.15 25.72 18.83
N ILE A 265 -21.46 25.89 18.59
CA ILE A 265 -22.02 26.73 17.51
C ILE A 265 -21.39 28.13 17.48
N PHE A 266 -20.81 28.61 18.58
CA PHE A 266 -20.09 29.87 18.63
C PHE A 266 -18.78 29.90 17.81
N VAL A 267 -18.12 28.75 17.60
CA VAL A 267 -16.93 28.64 16.73
C VAL A 267 -17.27 29.00 15.28
N MET A 268 -18.51 28.75 14.84
CA MET A 268 -19.00 29.13 13.51
C MET A 268 -18.85 30.64 13.24
N PHE A 269 -19.07 31.50 14.24
CA PHE A 269 -18.92 32.94 14.03
C PHE A 269 -17.46 33.31 13.74
N LYS A 270 -16.49 32.67 14.40
CA LYS A 270 -15.06 32.83 14.08
C LYS A 270 -14.76 32.34 12.68
N VAL A 271 -15.20 31.12 12.32
CA VAL A 271 -15.00 30.54 10.98
C VAL A 271 -15.57 31.44 9.88
N LEU A 272 -16.81 31.90 10.04
CA LEU A 272 -17.47 32.77 9.06
C LEU A 272 -16.74 34.12 8.93
N ALA A 273 -16.33 34.71 10.06
CA ALA A 273 -15.55 35.94 10.06
C ALA A 273 -14.18 35.75 9.37
N SER A 274 -13.51 34.62 9.58
CA SER A 274 -12.27 34.27 8.90
C SER A 274 -12.47 34.11 7.39
N TYR A 275 -13.52 33.42 6.93
CA TYR A 275 -13.84 33.37 5.50
C TYR A 275 -14.12 34.75 4.90
N ILE A 276 -14.87 35.60 5.61
CA ILE A 276 -15.12 36.98 5.18
C ILE A 276 -13.80 37.75 5.08
N LYS A 277 -12.90 37.62 6.07
CA LYS A 277 -11.56 38.23 6.03
C LYS A 277 -10.80 37.79 4.78
N LEU A 278 -10.77 36.48 4.48
CA LEU A 278 -10.06 35.94 3.30
C LEU A 278 -10.60 36.44 1.96
N LEU A 279 -11.88 36.82 1.86
CA LEU A 279 -12.44 37.41 0.63
C LEU A 279 -11.91 38.81 0.31
N PHE A 280 -11.54 39.58 1.34
CA PHE A 280 -11.09 40.96 1.16
C PHE A 280 -9.59 41.11 1.37
N LEU A 281 -8.97 40.24 2.18
CA LEU A 281 -7.56 40.28 2.58
C LEU A 281 -6.92 38.88 2.46
N PRO A 282 -6.70 38.36 1.23
CA PRO A 282 -6.23 36.99 0.99
C PRO A 282 -4.69 36.87 1.11
N PHE A 283 -4.11 37.34 2.23
CA PHE A 283 -2.64 37.36 2.42
C PHE A 283 -2.10 36.23 3.30
N ASP A 284 -2.97 35.61 4.09
CA ASP A 284 -2.61 34.62 5.13
C ASP A 284 -3.30 33.29 4.86
N LEU A 285 -3.18 32.83 3.61
CA LEU A 285 -3.73 31.57 3.15
C LEU A 285 -2.91 30.40 3.73
N ASN A 286 -3.60 29.39 4.23
CA ASN A 286 -3.00 28.23 4.85
C ASN A 286 -3.72 26.92 4.45
N ALA A 287 -2.96 25.84 4.35
CA ALA A 287 -3.50 24.51 4.07
C ALA A 287 -4.19 23.89 5.30
N ASP A 288 -3.83 24.34 6.51
CA ASP A 288 -4.44 23.88 7.75
C ASP A 288 -4.60 25.04 8.75
N TYR A 289 -5.81 25.28 9.24
CA TYR A 289 -6.12 26.37 10.16
C TYR A 289 -6.40 25.85 11.57
N VAL A 290 -5.80 26.48 12.58
CA VAL A 290 -6.05 26.16 13.99
C VAL A 290 -7.05 27.17 14.56
N ILE A 291 -8.27 26.72 14.87
CA ILE A 291 -9.31 27.57 15.44
C ILE A 291 -9.52 27.21 16.91
N LEU A 292 -9.08 28.10 17.79
CA LEU A 292 -9.26 27.93 19.23
C LEU A 292 -10.73 28.00 19.65
N PRO A 293 -11.17 27.14 20.59
CA PRO A 293 -12.50 27.23 21.19
C PRO A 293 -12.79 28.62 21.75
N VAL A 294 -14.06 28.99 21.79
CA VAL A 294 -14.48 30.36 22.19
C VAL A 294 -14.02 30.73 23.60
N LEU A 295 -14.04 29.79 24.55
CA LEU A 295 -13.60 30.04 25.92
C LEU A 295 -12.09 30.30 26.04
N ALA A 296 -11.29 29.76 25.12
CA ALA A 296 -9.85 29.99 25.09
C ALA A 296 -9.50 31.39 24.53
N ASP A 297 -10.42 32.01 23.79
CA ASP A 297 -10.18 33.30 23.13
C ASP A 297 -11.50 34.04 22.86
N VAL A 298 -11.98 34.74 23.90
CA VAL A 298 -13.24 35.49 23.92
C VAL A 298 -13.12 36.81 23.13
N VAL A 299 -11.92 37.39 23.05
CA VAL A 299 -11.69 38.67 22.36
C VAL A 299 -11.89 38.50 20.86
N SER A 300 -11.23 37.51 20.23
CA SER A 300 -11.40 37.23 18.80
C SER A 300 -12.83 36.84 18.44
N PHE A 301 -13.50 36.10 19.33
CA PHE A 301 -14.92 35.78 19.17
C PHE A 301 -15.78 37.05 19.13
N SER A 302 -15.56 37.97 20.08
CA SER A 302 -16.31 39.23 20.16
C SER A 302 -16.09 40.09 18.91
N ILE A 303 -14.85 40.17 18.42
CA ILE A 303 -14.50 40.87 17.17
C ILE A 303 -15.23 40.24 15.98
N SER A 304 -15.29 38.91 15.92
CA SER A 304 -15.96 38.16 14.85
C SER A 304 -17.47 38.44 14.82
N VAL A 305 -18.12 38.49 15.98
CA VAL A 305 -19.54 38.84 16.11
C VAL A 305 -19.79 40.28 15.62
N VAL A 306 -18.97 41.24 16.05
CA VAL A 306 -19.07 42.64 15.60
C VAL A 306 -18.89 42.75 14.08
N LEU A 307 -17.88 42.07 13.52
CA LEU A 307 -17.63 42.05 12.08
C LEU A 307 -18.85 41.52 11.30
N ILE A 308 -19.46 40.44 11.78
CA ILE A 308 -20.65 39.84 11.15
C ILE A 308 -21.86 40.79 11.24
N ILE A 309 -22.09 41.45 12.38
CA ILE A 309 -23.18 42.42 12.54
C ILE A 309 -22.99 43.60 11.59
N VAL A 310 -21.77 44.17 11.54
CA VAL A 310 -21.43 45.27 10.62
C VAL A 310 -21.64 44.83 9.18
N LEU A 311 -21.18 43.64 8.80
CA LEU A 311 -21.38 43.09 7.45
C LEU A 311 -22.87 42.98 7.12
N ILE A 312 -23.70 42.43 8.02
CA ILE A 312 -25.15 42.32 7.81
C ILE A 312 -25.77 43.69 7.57
N ILE A 313 -25.41 44.70 8.37
CA ILE A 313 -25.92 46.07 8.20
C ILE A 313 -25.51 46.63 6.83
N VAL A 314 -24.26 46.44 6.43
CA VAL A 314 -23.74 46.89 5.12
C VAL A 314 -24.47 46.19 3.97
N LEU A 315 -24.63 44.85 4.05
CA LEU A 315 -25.33 44.06 3.04
C LEU A 315 -26.80 44.47 2.90
N LEU A 316 -27.50 44.73 4.02
CA LEU A 316 -28.88 45.23 4.00
C LEU A 316 -28.98 46.62 3.37
N ARG A 317 -28.00 47.49 3.64
CA ARG A 317 -27.97 48.85 3.08
C ARG A 317 -27.71 48.86 1.58
N ILE A 318 -26.71 48.09 1.13
CA ILE A 318 -26.35 47.96 -0.29
C ILE A 318 -27.44 47.18 -1.07
N GLY A 319 -28.02 46.17 -0.44
CA GLY A 319 -29.07 45.33 -1.03
C GLY A 319 -30.41 46.03 -1.20
N LYS A 320 -30.64 47.17 -0.53
CA LYS A 320 -31.91 47.91 -0.61
C LYS A 320 -32.19 48.33 -2.05
N GLY A 321 -33.14 47.65 -2.69
CA GLY A 321 -33.56 47.91 -4.07
C GLY A 321 -32.69 47.28 -5.17
N ASN A 322 -31.70 46.44 -4.80
CA ASN A 322 -30.83 45.72 -5.73
C ASN A 322 -30.98 44.19 -5.57
N LYS A 323 -31.99 43.63 -6.24
CA LYS A 323 -32.31 42.20 -6.19
C LYS A 323 -31.16 41.30 -6.64
N LEU A 324 -30.39 41.74 -7.64
CA LEU A 324 -29.28 40.96 -8.20
C LEU A 324 -28.12 40.87 -7.22
N PHE A 325 -27.79 41.96 -6.54
CA PHE A 325 -26.82 41.95 -5.44
C PHE A 325 -27.28 41.02 -4.32
N CYS A 326 -28.54 41.15 -3.87
CA CYS A 326 -29.08 40.29 -2.81
C CYS A 326 -29.06 38.81 -3.19
N PHE A 327 -29.38 38.45 -4.44
CA PHE A 327 -29.31 37.07 -4.91
C PHE A 327 -27.90 36.48 -4.76
N PHE A 328 -26.88 37.19 -5.23
CA PHE A 328 -25.49 36.75 -5.15
C PHE A 328 -24.92 36.78 -3.71
N ALA A 329 -25.36 37.75 -2.89
CA ALA A 329 -25.01 37.76 -1.47
C ALA A 329 -25.61 36.54 -0.73
N VAL A 330 -26.88 36.20 -1.00
CA VAL A 330 -27.52 35.01 -0.44
C VAL A 330 -26.87 33.72 -0.96
N TRP A 331 -26.48 33.68 -2.24
CA TRP A 331 -25.73 32.55 -2.81
C TRP A 331 -24.49 32.21 -1.97
N PHE A 332 -23.70 33.23 -1.60
CA PHE A 332 -22.51 33.04 -0.78
C PHE A 332 -22.83 32.30 0.53
N PHE A 333 -23.77 32.80 1.32
CA PHE A 333 -24.08 32.21 2.63
C PHE A 333 -24.77 30.84 2.53
N VAL A 334 -25.68 30.64 1.55
CA VAL A 334 -26.39 29.37 1.40
C VAL A 334 -25.45 28.26 0.93
N THR A 335 -24.53 28.56 0.02
CA THR A 335 -23.58 27.55 -0.47
C THR A 335 -22.46 27.25 0.53
N LEU A 336 -22.19 28.16 1.47
CA LEU A 336 -21.24 27.96 2.57
C LEU A 336 -21.86 27.21 3.76
N SER A 337 -23.19 27.15 3.89
CA SER A 337 -23.84 26.58 5.08
C SER A 337 -23.53 25.10 5.36
N PRO A 338 -23.32 24.20 4.37
CA PRO A 338 -22.96 22.80 4.67
C PRO A 338 -21.62 22.66 5.40
N VAL A 339 -20.73 23.65 5.24
CA VAL A 339 -19.36 23.67 5.74
C VAL A 339 -19.16 24.73 6.83
N SER A 340 -20.25 25.31 7.34
CA SER A 340 -20.22 26.26 8.45
C SER A 340 -20.20 25.59 9.82
N ASN A 341 -19.86 24.30 9.91
CA ASN A 341 -19.82 23.50 11.15
C ASN A 341 -21.15 23.48 11.94
N ILE A 342 -22.31 23.59 11.26
CA ILE A 342 -23.61 23.31 11.89
C ILE A 342 -23.65 21.83 12.32
N ILE A 343 -23.11 20.97 11.47
CA ILE A 343 -22.75 19.60 11.78
C ILE A 343 -21.22 19.62 11.96
N PRO A 344 -20.67 19.17 13.10
CA PRO A 344 -19.22 19.19 13.34
C PRO A 344 -18.45 18.46 12.23
N LEU A 345 -17.49 19.15 11.62
CA LEU A 345 -16.58 18.58 10.63
C LEU A 345 -15.23 18.26 11.29
N SER A 346 -14.52 17.27 10.76
CA SER A 346 -13.16 16.94 11.19
C SER A 346 -12.17 18.08 10.93
N ASN A 347 -12.37 18.82 9.83
CA ASN A 347 -11.67 20.05 9.52
C ASN A 347 -12.61 21.23 9.73
N ILE A 348 -12.30 22.06 10.74
CA ILE A 348 -13.15 23.20 11.12
C ILE A 348 -13.16 24.27 10.02
N MET A 349 -12.03 24.49 9.33
CA MET A 349 -11.92 25.49 8.27
C MET A 349 -10.93 25.04 7.20
N SER A 350 -11.26 25.31 5.93
CA SER A 350 -10.38 25.10 4.77
C SER A 350 -10.83 25.99 3.62
N GLU A 351 -9.89 26.46 2.81
CA GLU A 351 -10.13 27.42 1.71
C GLU A 351 -10.93 26.77 0.59
N ARG A 352 -10.77 25.45 0.37
CA ARG A 352 -11.49 24.71 -0.68
C ARG A 352 -13.01 24.80 -0.54
N TYR A 353 -13.50 24.97 0.69
CA TYR A 353 -14.93 25.18 0.99
C TYR A 353 -15.50 26.47 0.38
N MET A 354 -14.64 27.42 0.00
CA MET A 354 -15.04 28.70 -0.58
C MET A 354 -15.24 28.66 -2.09
N TYR A 355 -14.95 27.56 -2.80
CA TYR A 355 -14.97 27.54 -4.27
C TYR A 355 -16.34 27.91 -4.87
N ILE A 356 -17.44 27.26 -4.45
CA ILE A 356 -18.81 27.61 -4.89
C ILE A 356 -19.30 28.93 -4.24
N PRO A 357 -19.10 29.19 -2.93
CA PRO A 357 -19.45 30.47 -2.30
C PRO A 357 -18.82 31.68 -2.99
N LEU A 358 -17.56 31.58 -3.42
CA LEU A 358 -16.83 32.66 -4.09
C LEU A 358 -17.49 33.08 -5.40
N MET A 359 -18.21 32.19 -6.09
CA MET A 359 -19.02 32.59 -7.24
C MET A 359 -20.13 33.57 -6.83
N GLY A 360 -20.77 33.34 -5.69
CA GLY A 360 -21.71 34.29 -5.08
C GLY A 360 -21.05 35.64 -4.78
N PHE A 361 -19.91 35.62 -4.09
CA PHE A 361 -19.14 36.85 -3.80
C PHE A 361 -18.74 37.61 -5.07
N SER A 362 -18.16 36.92 -6.05
CA SER A 362 -17.68 37.51 -7.31
C SER A 362 -18.83 38.07 -8.15
N GLY A 363 -19.99 37.42 -8.12
CA GLY A 363 -21.24 37.94 -8.66
C GLY A 363 -21.68 39.24 -7.97
N ALA A 364 -21.70 39.27 -6.64
CA ALA A 364 -22.10 40.43 -5.85
C ALA A 364 -21.18 41.64 -6.08
N VAL A 365 -19.85 41.43 -6.06
CA VAL A 365 -18.85 42.47 -6.36
C VAL A 365 -19.02 42.97 -7.80
N GLY A 366 -19.19 42.06 -8.77
CA GLY A 366 -19.44 42.44 -10.15
C GLY A 366 -20.67 43.31 -10.31
N VAL A 367 -21.78 43.01 -9.62
CA VAL A 367 -23.00 43.85 -9.63
C VAL A 367 -22.73 45.28 -9.16
N LEU A 368 -21.86 45.46 -8.17
CA LEU A 368 -21.55 46.79 -7.63
C LEU A 368 -20.66 47.61 -8.55
N PHE A 369 -19.64 46.98 -9.15
CA PHE A 369 -18.56 47.72 -9.81
C PHE A 369 -18.59 47.66 -11.33
N TRP A 370 -19.40 46.81 -11.97
CA TRP A 370 -19.30 46.60 -13.42
C TRP A 370 -19.50 47.88 -14.25
N LYS A 371 -20.42 48.77 -13.87
CA LYS A 371 -20.64 50.04 -14.60
C LYS A 371 -19.43 50.95 -14.50
N GLY A 372 -18.95 51.17 -13.28
CA GLY A 372 -17.76 51.98 -13.02
C GLY A 372 -16.55 51.45 -13.78
N VAL A 373 -16.29 50.15 -13.69
CA VAL A 373 -15.20 49.48 -14.44
C VAL A 373 -15.45 49.50 -15.95
N SER A 374 -16.69 49.55 -16.45
CA SER A 374 -16.93 49.62 -17.90
C SER A 374 -16.74 51.03 -18.47
N GLU A 375 -17.10 52.06 -17.70
CA GLU A 375 -17.25 53.43 -18.19
C GLU A 375 -16.10 54.35 -17.76
N ASN A 376 -15.46 54.09 -16.61
CA ASN A 376 -14.43 54.96 -16.03
C ASN A 376 -13.03 54.32 -16.13
N ILE A 377 -12.08 55.04 -16.75
CA ILE A 377 -10.69 54.57 -16.94
C ILE A 377 -9.96 54.35 -15.61
N PHE A 378 -10.18 55.21 -14.61
CA PHE A 378 -9.57 55.04 -13.29
C PHE A 378 -10.06 53.77 -12.61
N ALA A 379 -11.37 53.49 -12.67
CA ALA A 379 -11.94 52.25 -12.13
C ALA A 379 -11.43 51.00 -12.88
N LYS A 380 -11.21 51.08 -14.20
CA LYS A 380 -10.54 50.02 -14.98
C LYS A 380 -9.13 49.74 -14.48
N ILE A 381 -8.35 50.79 -14.28
CA ILE A 381 -6.97 50.68 -13.79
C ILE A 381 -6.97 50.05 -12.40
N CYS A 382 -7.78 50.56 -11.46
CA CYS A 382 -7.88 49.99 -10.11
C CYS A 382 -8.28 48.51 -10.13
N PHE A 383 -9.27 48.14 -10.95
CA PHE A 383 -9.68 46.74 -11.09
C PHE A 383 -8.56 45.87 -11.69
N GLY A 384 -7.86 46.37 -12.71
CA GLY A 384 -6.69 45.71 -13.29
C GLY A 384 -5.57 45.50 -12.27
N VAL A 385 -5.28 46.50 -11.43
CA VAL A 385 -4.29 46.39 -10.34
C VAL A 385 -4.70 45.32 -9.33
N ILE A 386 -5.98 45.30 -8.91
CA ILE A 386 -6.49 44.26 -7.99
C ILE A 386 -6.29 42.87 -8.60
N LEU A 387 -6.63 42.68 -9.88
CA LEU A 387 -6.42 41.40 -10.56
C LEU A 387 -4.95 41.01 -10.67
N ILE A 388 -4.04 41.95 -10.94
CA ILE A 388 -2.61 41.68 -11.00
C ILE A 388 -2.08 41.28 -9.62
N VAL A 389 -2.49 41.99 -8.55
CA VAL A 389 -2.11 41.65 -7.17
C VAL A 389 -2.61 40.26 -6.80
N PHE A 390 -3.89 39.96 -7.09
CA PHE A 390 -4.46 38.64 -6.82
C PHE A 390 -3.79 37.55 -7.66
N ALA A 391 -3.51 37.79 -8.94
CA ALA A 391 -2.77 36.86 -9.77
C ALA A 391 -1.36 36.59 -9.23
N PHE A 392 -0.66 37.63 -8.78
CA PHE A 392 0.67 37.49 -8.17
C PHE A 392 0.64 36.66 -6.89
N ILE A 393 -0.33 36.91 -6.00
CA ILE A 393 -0.53 36.11 -4.78
C ILE A 393 -0.83 34.65 -5.16
N SER A 394 -1.74 34.41 -6.10
CA SER A 394 -2.12 33.08 -6.55
C SER A 394 -0.93 32.31 -7.14
N ILE A 395 -0.17 32.92 -8.07
CA ILE A 395 1.03 32.32 -8.67
C ILE A 395 2.07 31.98 -7.61
N SER A 396 2.31 32.89 -6.65
CA SER A 396 3.25 32.67 -5.55
C SER A 396 2.79 31.54 -4.63
N ARG A 397 1.47 31.47 -4.36
CA ARG A 397 0.86 30.46 -3.50
C ARG A 397 0.93 29.06 -4.11
N ASN A 398 0.82 28.92 -5.43
CA ASN A 398 0.89 27.63 -6.12
C ASN A 398 2.19 26.84 -5.83
N VAL A 399 3.30 27.54 -5.55
CA VAL A 399 4.60 26.91 -5.24
C VAL A 399 4.58 26.16 -3.91
N VAL A 400 3.69 26.51 -2.99
CA VAL A 400 3.56 25.81 -1.71
C VAL A 400 3.12 24.35 -1.89
N TRP A 401 2.40 24.08 -2.98
CA TRP A 401 1.91 22.75 -3.32
C TRP A 401 2.93 21.92 -4.12
N HIS A 402 4.19 22.37 -4.22
CA HIS A 402 5.21 21.70 -5.04
C HIS A 402 5.53 20.27 -4.56
N ASP A 403 5.67 20.10 -3.25
CA ASP A 403 5.90 18.81 -2.59
C ASP A 403 5.41 18.85 -1.14
N GLU A 404 5.38 17.69 -0.47
CA GLU A 404 4.91 17.60 0.91
C GLU A 404 5.73 18.44 1.89
N PHE A 405 7.03 18.61 1.65
CA PHE A 405 7.87 19.44 2.51
C PHE A 405 7.45 20.91 2.41
N ALA A 406 7.34 21.44 1.19
CA ALA A 406 6.92 22.82 0.96
C ALA A 406 5.55 23.10 1.57
N LEU A 407 4.60 22.17 1.40
CA LEU A 407 3.24 22.29 1.92
C LEU A 407 3.23 22.37 3.45
N TRP A 408 3.83 21.40 4.13
CA TRP A 408 3.75 21.31 5.59
C TRP A 408 4.66 22.31 6.30
N HIS A 409 5.81 22.64 5.71
CA HIS A 409 6.67 23.70 6.23
C HIS A 409 5.98 25.06 6.16
N ASP A 410 5.33 25.38 5.04
CA ASP A 410 4.58 26.61 4.87
C ASP A 410 3.36 26.67 5.80
N ALA A 411 2.68 25.54 6.00
CA ALA A 411 1.54 25.45 6.91
C ALA A 411 1.95 25.68 8.37
N LEU A 412 3.05 25.05 8.79
CA LEU A 412 3.59 25.20 10.15
C LEU A 412 4.14 26.61 10.41
N ALA A 413 4.70 27.27 9.39
CA ALA A 413 5.19 28.64 9.52
C ALA A 413 4.07 29.66 9.83
N ARG A 414 2.83 29.39 9.40
CA ARG A 414 1.65 30.23 9.68
C ARG A 414 0.89 29.79 10.92
N GLU A 415 0.81 28.48 11.14
CA GLU A 415 0.10 27.88 12.28
C GLU A 415 1.03 26.95 13.06
N PRO A 416 1.91 27.49 13.93
CA PRO A 416 2.88 26.71 14.68
C PRO A 416 2.26 25.67 15.62
N ASP A 417 1.00 25.84 16.00
CA ASP A 417 0.27 24.92 16.87
C ASP A 417 -0.53 23.87 16.08
N SER A 418 -0.31 23.72 14.76
CA SER A 418 -0.95 22.67 13.96
C SER A 418 -0.33 21.30 14.24
N ALA A 419 -1.05 20.47 15.01
CA ALA A 419 -0.69 19.07 15.22
C ALA A 419 -0.55 18.27 13.91
N ARG A 420 -1.39 18.58 12.91
CA ARG A 420 -1.36 17.93 11.58
C ARG A 420 -0.11 18.32 10.80
N ALA A 421 0.25 19.61 10.79
CA ALA A 421 1.44 20.08 10.09
C ALA A 421 2.71 19.48 10.69
N HIS A 422 2.82 19.46 12.03
CA HIS A 422 3.90 18.74 12.72
C HIS A 422 3.93 17.25 12.34
N HIS A 423 2.79 16.56 12.38
CA HIS A 423 2.74 15.12 12.11
C HIS A 423 3.24 14.80 10.69
N ASN A 424 2.71 15.48 9.69
CA ASN A 424 3.08 15.25 8.31
C ASN A 424 4.51 15.72 7.98
N LEU A 425 4.97 16.83 8.58
CA LEU A 425 6.37 17.24 8.43
C LEU A 425 7.32 16.20 9.05
N GLY A 426 6.92 15.56 10.16
CA GLY A 426 7.62 14.41 10.72
C GLY A 426 7.69 13.22 9.77
N VAL A 427 6.61 12.91 9.05
CA VAL A 427 6.58 11.87 7.99
C VAL A 427 7.57 12.20 6.88
N VAL A 428 7.60 13.45 6.43
CA VAL A 428 8.54 13.94 5.42
C VAL A 428 10.00 13.85 5.89
N TYR A 429 10.29 14.24 7.13
CA TYR A 429 11.66 14.10 7.66
C TYR A 429 12.07 12.63 7.78
N ASN A 430 11.15 11.75 8.18
CA ASN A 430 11.40 10.32 8.28
C ASN A 430 11.70 9.69 6.91
N SER A 431 10.95 10.06 5.86
CA SER A 431 11.21 9.56 4.50
C SER A 431 12.56 10.05 3.93
N LYS A 432 13.02 11.24 4.35
CA LYS A 432 14.35 11.78 4.04
C LYS A 432 15.49 11.24 4.92
N GLY A 433 15.19 10.32 5.85
CA GLY A 433 16.17 9.76 6.79
C GLY A 433 16.64 10.73 7.89
N MET A 434 15.98 11.88 8.06
CA MET A 434 16.27 12.86 9.12
C MET A 434 15.54 12.50 10.41
N TYR A 435 15.94 11.39 11.03
CA TYR A 435 15.21 10.75 12.12
C TYR A 435 15.05 11.62 13.37
N GLU A 436 16.05 12.43 13.72
CA GLU A 436 15.98 13.31 14.90
C GLU A 436 14.94 14.42 14.72
N LYS A 437 14.85 14.99 13.51
CA LYS A 437 13.82 15.98 13.18
C LYS A 437 12.45 15.34 13.17
N ALA A 438 12.32 14.16 12.56
CA ALA A 438 11.05 13.42 12.56
C ALA A 438 10.56 13.15 13.99
N GLU A 439 11.44 12.70 14.88
CA GLU A 439 11.12 12.46 16.28
C GLU A 439 10.63 13.72 17.00
N TYR A 440 11.32 14.85 16.78
CA TYR A 440 10.92 16.14 17.32
C TYR A 440 9.52 16.53 16.87
N GLU A 441 9.23 16.45 15.58
CA GLU A 441 7.93 16.82 15.04
C GLU A 441 6.81 15.91 15.57
N TYR A 442 7.02 14.58 15.63
CA TYR A 442 6.04 13.67 16.21
C TYR A 442 5.79 13.92 17.70
N LYS A 443 6.84 14.23 18.47
CA LYS A 443 6.71 14.63 19.88
C LYS A 443 5.91 15.93 20.01
N LYS A 444 6.13 16.91 19.14
CA LYS A 444 5.33 18.14 19.08
C LYS A 444 3.87 17.88 18.76
N THR A 445 3.57 16.99 17.80
CA THR A 445 2.18 16.55 17.57
C THR A 445 1.55 16.01 18.85
N LEU A 446 2.27 15.20 19.62
CA LEU A 446 1.76 14.60 20.86
C LEU A 446 1.66 15.59 22.03
N GLU A 447 2.48 16.64 22.05
CA GLU A 447 2.32 17.76 23.00
C GLU A 447 1.00 18.50 22.75
N ILE A 448 0.64 18.73 21.47
CA ILE A 448 -0.58 19.45 21.07
C ILE A 448 -1.81 18.52 21.14
N LYS A 449 -1.67 17.27 20.70
CA LYS A 449 -2.73 16.26 20.61
C LYS A 449 -2.25 14.94 21.21
N PRO A 450 -2.39 14.75 22.54
CA PRO A 450 -1.83 13.60 23.27
C PRO A 450 -2.30 12.21 22.84
N ASN A 451 -3.45 12.12 22.15
CA ASN A 451 -4.08 10.87 21.71
C ASN A 451 -3.97 10.69 20.17
N ASP A 452 -2.95 11.27 19.53
CA ASP A 452 -2.73 11.06 18.10
C ASP A 452 -2.12 9.68 17.82
N ALA A 453 -2.96 8.76 17.34
CA ALA A 453 -2.55 7.38 17.07
C ALA A 453 -1.47 7.30 15.96
N GLY A 454 -1.56 8.15 14.94
CA GLY A 454 -0.62 8.16 13.81
C GLY A 454 0.77 8.63 14.23
N ALA A 455 0.87 9.64 15.10
CA ALA A 455 2.14 10.09 15.65
C ALA A 455 2.81 9.03 16.52
N TYR A 456 2.06 8.35 17.39
CA TYR A 456 2.58 7.23 18.18
C TYR A 456 3.06 6.07 17.30
N TYR A 457 2.29 5.70 16.27
CA TYR A 457 2.68 4.65 15.33
C TYR A 457 3.98 5.01 14.60
N ASN A 458 4.10 6.24 14.12
CA ASN A 458 5.31 6.68 13.42
C ASN A 458 6.53 6.78 14.34
N LEU A 459 6.37 7.16 15.61
CA LEU A 459 7.42 7.06 16.63
C LEU A 459 7.82 5.60 16.86
N GLY A 460 6.86 4.67 16.92
CA GLY A 460 7.15 3.24 17.03
C GLY A 460 8.01 2.73 15.87
N ASN A 461 7.67 3.11 14.63
CA ASN A 461 8.46 2.79 13.44
C ASN A 461 9.88 3.36 13.52
N LEU A 462 10.02 4.58 14.04
CA LEU A 462 11.31 5.23 14.21
C LEU A 462 12.18 4.50 15.25
N TYR A 463 11.60 4.16 16.40
CA TYR A 463 12.29 3.43 17.46
C TYR A 463 12.68 2.01 17.03
N GLU A 464 11.84 1.32 16.24
CA GLU A 464 12.20 0.03 15.65
C GLU A 464 13.43 0.13 14.74
N ARG A 465 13.50 1.17 13.89
CA ARG A 465 14.68 1.43 13.04
C ARG A 465 15.95 1.75 13.82
N LYS A 466 15.81 2.36 15.01
CA LYS A 466 16.90 2.61 15.96
C LYS A 466 17.23 1.39 16.83
N GLU A 467 16.61 0.24 16.59
CA GLU A 467 16.72 -0.99 17.38
C GLU A 467 16.29 -0.86 18.86
N LEU A 468 15.56 0.22 19.19
CA LEU A 468 14.97 0.45 20.51
C LEU A 468 13.63 -0.28 20.63
N ILE A 469 13.69 -1.62 20.62
CA ILE A 469 12.51 -2.49 20.50
C ILE A 469 11.49 -2.29 21.64
N GLY A 470 11.95 -1.99 22.86
CA GLY A 470 11.07 -1.71 24.01
C GLY A 470 10.22 -0.46 23.80
N ASP A 471 10.86 0.63 23.39
CA ASP A 471 10.20 1.91 23.11
C ASP A 471 9.27 1.82 21.90
N ALA A 472 9.67 1.04 20.88
CA ALA A 472 8.84 0.78 19.72
C ALA A 472 7.51 0.11 20.09
N ILE A 473 7.54 -0.97 20.88
CA ILE A 473 6.34 -1.65 21.36
C ILE A 473 5.47 -0.70 22.19
N ALA A 474 6.07 0.04 23.13
CA ALA A 474 5.33 0.98 23.97
C ALA A 474 4.63 2.08 23.15
N ALA A 475 5.28 2.59 22.10
CA ALA A 475 4.69 3.56 21.18
C ALA A 475 3.53 2.94 20.37
N TYR A 476 3.72 1.73 19.81
CA TYR A 476 2.65 1.03 19.10
C TYR A 476 1.44 0.72 20.02
N GLU A 477 1.67 0.34 21.27
CA GLU A 477 0.62 0.11 22.26
C GLU A 477 -0.17 1.39 22.57
N LYS A 478 0.49 2.54 22.67
CA LYS A 478 -0.17 3.85 22.79
C LYS A 478 -0.97 4.23 21.54
N ALA A 479 -0.48 3.89 20.34
CA ALA A 479 -1.22 4.06 19.10
C ALA A 479 -2.52 3.22 19.12
N ILE A 480 -2.44 1.97 19.56
CA ILE A 480 -3.59 1.06 19.72
C ILE A 480 -4.54 1.55 20.83
N GLN A 481 -4.02 2.10 21.93
CA GLN A 481 -4.83 2.67 22.99
C GLN A 481 -5.63 3.89 22.48
N SER A 482 -5.01 4.72 21.64
CA SER A 482 -5.64 5.90 21.03
C SER A 482 -6.62 5.53 19.92
N ASN A 483 -6.31 4.50 19.13
CA ASN A 483 -7.17 3.93 18.10
C ASN A 483 -7.14 2.39 18.16
N PRO A 484 -8.13 1.73 18.79
CA PRO A 484 -8.18 0.27 18.89
C PRO A 484 -8.23 -0.48 17.56
N TYR A 485 -8.51 0.21 16.45
CA TYR A 485 -8.61 -0.34 15.10
C TYR A 485 -7.35 -0.06 14.25
N HIS A 486 -6.24 0.38 14.85
CA HIS A 486 -4.99 0.64 14.11
C HIS A 486 -4.28 -0.65 13.68
N ALA A 487 -4.63 -1.17 12.51
CA ALA A 487 -4.15 -2.47 12.01
C ALA A 487 -2.62 -2.55 11.86
N ASP A 488 -1.97 -1.52 11.29
CA ASP A 488 -0.51 -1.54 11.07
C ASP A 488 0.29 -1.62 12.38
N ALA A 489 -0.18 -1.00 13.47
CA ALA A 489 0.46 -1.07 14.77
C ALA A 489 0.46 -2.50 15.33
N TYR A 490 -0.67 -3.22 15.22
CA TYR A 490 -0.73 -4.64 15.56
C TYR A 490 0.21 -5.47 14.69
N ASN A 491 0.23 -5.23 13.38
CA ASN A 491 1.11 -5.94 12.47
C ASN A 491 2.61 -5.74 12.80
N ASN A 492 3.03 -4.52 13.13
CA ASN A 492 4.43 -4.24 13.46
C ASN A 492 4.83 -4.85 14.81
N ILE A 493 3.95 -4.84 15.82
CA ILE A 493 4.17 -5.63 17.05
C ILE A 493 4.29 -7.12 16.72
N GLY A 494 3.43 -7.65 15.82
CA GLY A 494 3.50 -9.03 15.33
C GLY A 494 4.85 -9.36 14.68
N ASN A 495 5.37 -8.44 13.85
CA ASN A 495 6.69 -8.58 13.22
C ASN A 495 7.82 -8.63 14.26
N ILE A 496 7.73 -7.82 15.32
CA ILE A 496 8.70 -7.85 16.43
C ILE A 496 8.63 -9.20 17.16
N TYR A 497 7.43 -9.71 17.46
CA TYR A 497 7.29 -11.03 18.09
C TYR A 497 7.78 -12.17 17.19
N LYS A 498 7.57 -12.07 15.87
CA LYS A 498 8.15 -13.00 14.89
C LYS A 498 9.67 -13.02 14.97
N LYS A 499 10.33 -11.85 14.91
CA LYS A 499 11.80 -11.74 15.02
C LYS A 499 12.32 -12.35 16.33
N LYS A 500 11.57 -12.24 17.42
CA LYS A 500 11.88 -12.88 18.72
C LYS A 500 11.51 -14.36 18.81
N LYS A 501 11.05 -14.99 17.72
CA LYS A 501 10.53 -16.37 17.65
C LYS A 501 9.37 -16.66 18.63
N GLN A 502 8.65 -15.63 19.04
CA GLN A 502 7.46 -15.74 19.90
C GLN A 502 6.20 -15.92 19.04
N TYR A 503 6.14 -17.03 18.31
CA TYR A 503 5.12 -17.27 17.28
C TYR A 503 3.66 -17.15 17.77
N PRO A 504 3.25 -17.68 18.95
CA PRO A 504 1.87 -17.53 19.42
C PRO A 504 1.46 -16.06 19.66
N ALA A 505 2.39 -15.23 20.14
CA ALA A 505 2.13 -13.80 20.33
C ALA A 505 2.04 -13.08 18.98
N ALA A 506 2.90 -13.43 18.02
CA ALA A 506 2.86 -12.89 16.66
C ALA A 506 1.52 -13.20 15.96
N VAL A 507 1.08 -14.46 15.98
CA VAL A 507 -0.22 -14.88 15.42
C VAL A 507 -1.37 -14.05 15.99
N LYS A 508 -1.43 -13.92 17.32
CA LYS A 508 -2.48 -13.13 17.99
C LYS A 508 -2.52 -11.68 17.52
N MET A 509 -1.36 -11.08 17.25
CA MET A 509 -1.28 -9.70 16.76
C MET A 509 -1.67 -9.60 15.28
N TYR A 510 -1.23 -10.51 14.42
CA TYR A 510 -1.66 -10.54 13.01
C TYR A 510 -3.17 -10.79 12.87
N GLU A 511 -3.75 -11.68 13.66
CA GLU A 511 -5.21 -11.89 13.69
C GLU A 511 -5.96 -10.62 14.12
N LYS A 512 -5.43 -9.85 15.07
CA LYS A 512 -5.99 -8.53 15.41
C LYS A 512 -5.86 -7.56 14.24
N ALA A 513 -4.70 -7.48 13.60
CA ALA A 513 -4.51 -6.64 12.41
C ALA A 513 -5.52 -6.99 11.30
N ILE A 514 -5.72 -8.28 11.02
CA ILE A 514 -6.71 -8.78 10.05
C ILE A 514 -8.14 -8.43 10.47
N ARG A 515 -8.49 -8.54 11.76
CA ARG A 515 -9.82 -8.11 12.24
C ARG A 515 -10.04 -6.61 12.09
N CYS A 516 -9.00 -5.79 12.29
CA CYS A 516 -9.07 -4.35 12.16
C CYS A 516 -9.12 -3.90 10.69
N ASN A 517 -8.33 -4.53 9.82
CA ASN A 517 -8.34 -4.32 8.38
C ASN A 517 -8.07 -5.64 7.65
N PRO A 518 -9.11 -6.35 7.18
CA PRO A 518 -8.96 -7.66 6.56
C PRO A 518 -8.47 -7.61 5.11
N PHE A 519 -8.33 -6.41 4.53
CA PHE A 519 -8.03 -6.18 3.11
C PHE A 519 -6.58 -5.80 2.84
N ASP A 520 -5.70 -5.88 3.84
CA ASP A 520 -4.27 -5.74 3.61
C ASP A 520 -3.62 -7.12 3.46
N PHE A 521 -3.10 -7.40 2.25
CA PHE A 521 -2.48 -8.68 1.94
C PHE A 521 -1.26 -8.97 2.84
N ARG A 522 -0.60 -7.93 3.37
CA ARG A 522 0.61 -8.05 4.20
C ARG A 522 0.32 -8.81 5.49
N TYR A 523 -0.85 -8.61 6.09
CA TYR A 523 -1.21 -9.26 7.36
C TYR A 523 -1.42 -10.76 7.19
N HIS A 524 -2.13 -11.15 6.13
CA HIS A 524 -2.32 -12.55 5.77
C HIS A 524 -1.00 -13.21 5.35
N SER A 525 -0.17 -12.51 4.56
CA SER A 525 1.15 -13.01 4.16
C SER A 525 2.07 -13.22 5.37
N ASN A 526 2.10 -12.27 6.31
CA ASN A 526 2.88 -12.40 7.54
C ASN A 526 2.40 -13.55 8.42
N LEU A 527 1.08 -13.76 8.50
CA LEU A 527 0.50 -14.91 9.19
C LEU A 527 0.88 -16.24 8.50
N GLY A 528 0.82 -16.29 7.17
CA GLY A 528 1.22 -17.45 6.37
C GLY A 528 2.70 -17.82 6.55
N LEU A 529 3.58 -16.83 6.68
CA LEU A 529 5.00 -17.04 6.98
C LEU A 529 5.21 -17.66 8.37
N ILE A 530 4.46 -17.24 9.39
CA ILE A 530 4.54 -17.87 10.72
C ILE A 530 4.11 -19.34 10.63
N TYR A 531 3.00 -19.61 9.95
CA TYR A 531 2.52 -20.98 9.82
C TYR A 531 3.50 -21.87 9.04
N LEU A 532 4.21 -21.32 8.05
CA LEU A 532 5.30 -22.01 7.37
C LEU A 532 6.44 -22.35 8.36
N GLU A 533 6.91 -21.36 9.13
CA GLU A 533 7.97 -21.57 10.14
C GLU A 533 7.58 -22.58 11.24
N THR A 534 6.30 -22.63 11.62
CA THR A 534 5.78 -23.61 12.59
C THR A 534 5.34 -24.94 11.95
N LYS A 535 5.60 -25.15 10.65
CA LYS A 535 5.22 -26.35 9.88
C LYS A 535 3.71 -26.64 9.80
N ASN A 536 2.87 -25.64 10.03
CA ASN A 536 1.41 -25.69 9.85
C ASN A 536 1.07 -25.38 8.39
N TYR A 537 1.43 -26.29 7.49
CA TYR A 537 1.44 -26.00 6.05
C TYR A 537 0.06 -25.70 5.46
N ARG A 538 -1.01 -26.34 5.95
CA ARG A 538 -2.38 -26.12 5.44
C ARG A 538 -2.88 -24.70 5.73
N GLU A 539 -2.68 -24.24 6.97
CA GLU A 539 -3.02 -22.89 7.40
C GLU A 539 -2.17 -21.83 6.70
N SER A 540 -0.90 -22.15 6.42
CA SER A 540 0.00 -21.29 5.65
C SER A 540 -0.49 -21.08 4.21
N VAL A 541 -0.88 -22.16 3.51
CA VAL A 541 -1.47 -22.09 2.16
C VAL A 541 -2.75 -21.26 2.16
N ASP A 542 -3.69 -21.50 3.09
CA ASP A 542 -4.93 -20.71 3.18
C ASP A 542 -4.66 -19.21 3.40
N ALA A 543 -3.70 -18.87 4.27
CA ALA A 543 -3.31 -17.49 4.51
C ALA A 543 -2.70 -16.82 3.25
N PHE A 544 -1.81 -17.51 2.52
CA PHE A 544 -1.27 -16.97 1.27
C PHE A 544 -2.32 -16.85 0.16
N LEU A 545 -3.24 -17.82 0.02
CA LEU A 545 -4.35 -17.72 -0.93
C LEU A 545 -5.29 -16.55 -0.60
N LYS A 546 -5.56 -16.28 0.69
CA LYS A 546 -6.30 -15.09 1.12
C LYS A 546 -5.56 -13.80 0.77
N ALA A 547 -4.25 -13.75 0.97
CA ALA A 547 -3.42 -12.61 0.57
C ALA A 547 -3.47 -12.38 -0.95
N LEU A 548 -3.34 -13.44 -1.75
CA LEU A 548 -3.38 -13.38 -3.23
C LEU A 548 -4.77 -13.05 -3.78
N LYS A 549 -5.84 -13.41 -3.06
CA LYS A 549 -7.20 -12.97 -3.41
C LYS A 549 -7.36 -11.46 -3.29
N ILE A 550 -6.65 -10.83 -2.35
CA ILE A 550 -6.64 -9.38 -2.13
C ILE A 550 -5.71 -8.70 -3.15
N ALA A 551 -4.50 -9.23 -3.31
CA ALA A 551 -3.47 -8.68 -4.18
C ALA A 551 -2.86 -9.80 -5.06
N PRO A 552 -3.46 -10.09 -6.23
CA PRO A 552 -3.03 -11.18 -7.11
C PRO A 552 -1.64 -10.99 -7.74
N ASP A 553 -1.15 -9.75 -7.75
CA ASP A 553 0.08 -9.28 -8.41
C ASP A 553 1.32 -9.35 -7.51
N LYS A 554 1.23 -9.94 -6.31
CA LYS A 554 2.34 -9.97 -5.35
C LYS A 554 3.25 -11.17 -5.57
N SER A 555 4.30 -10.94 -6.36
CA SER A 555 5.36 -11.94 -6.66
C SER A 555 5.92 -12.61 -5.40
N SER A 556 6.28 -11.84 -4.37
CA SER A 556 6.81 -12.37 -3.10
C SER A 556 5.85 -13.34 -2.39
N THR A 557 4.54 -13.12 -2.51
CA THR A 557 3.51 -13.98 -1.90
C THR A 557 3.34 -15.26 -2.70
N HIS A 558 3.40 -15.21 -4.04
CA HIS A 558 3.45 -16.41 -4.89
C HIS A 558 4.71 -17.25 -4.62
N ASN A 559 5.87 -16.61 -4.46
CA ASN A 559 7.11 -17.30 -4.06
C ASN A 559 6.96 -18.00 -2.71
N SER A 560 6.36 -17.31 -1.72
CA SER A 560 6.11 -17.90 -0.39
C SER A 560 5.10 -19.05 -0.44
N LEU A 561 4.09 -18.97 -1.32
CA LEU A 561 3.15 -20.06 -1.61
C LEU A 561 3.89 -21.26 -2.22
N GLY A 562 4.77 -21.02 -3.20
CA GLY A 562 5.61 -22.07 -3.78
C GLY A 562 6.50 -22.76 -2.76
N ASN A 563 7.08 -21.98 -1.83
CA ASN A 563 7.90 -22.53 -0.74
C ASN A 563 7.09 -23.50 0.14
N VAL A 564 5.87 -23.13 0.56
CA VAL A 564 5.05 -24.03 1.39
C VAL A 564 4.56 -25.26 0.64
N LEU A 565 4.18 -25.14 -0.64
CA LEU A 565 3.75 -26.28 -1.46
C LEU A 565 4.90 -27.27 -1.69
N LYS A 566 6.13 -26.77 -1.89
CA LYS A 566 7.34 -27.58 -1.96
C LYS A 566 7.57 -28.38 -0.67
N GLU A 567 7.43 -27.76 0.50
CA GLU A 567 7.55 -28.46 1.80
C GLU A 567 6.43 -29.49 2.03
N MET A 568 5.25 -29.29 1.43
CA MET A 568 4.15 -30.28 1.43
C MET A 568 4.37 -31.44 0.45
N GLY A 569 5.36 -31.34 -0.45
CA GLY A 569 5.58 -32.29 -1.54
C GLY A 569 4.66 -32.09 -2.76
N ASP A 570 3.86 -31.03 -2.80
CA ASP A 570 3.08 -30.64 -3.98
C ASP A 570 3.98 -29.89 -4.95
N PHE A 571 4.80 -30.65 -5.66
CA PHE A 571 5.83 -30.11 -6.53
C PHE A 571 5.27 -29.44 -7.79
N ASP A 572 4.14 -29.91 -8.32
CA ASP A 572 3.49 -29.31 -9.49
C ASP A 572 2.89 -27.95 -9.13
N GLY A 573 2.16 -27.86 -8.01
CA GLY A 573 1.63 -26.59 -7.51
C GLY A 573 2.73 -25.59 -7.14
N ALA A 574 3.84 -26.08 -6.56
CA ALA A 574 5.00 -25.25 -6.28
C ALA A 574 5.63 -24.66 -7.55
N GLU A 575 5.80 -25.46 -8.60
CA GLU A 575 6.35 -25.00 -9.88
C GLU A 575 5.46 -23.93 -10.53
N GLU A 576 4.14 -24.11 -10.51
CA GLU A 576 3.18 -23.12 -11.02
C GLU A 576 3.25 -21.78 -10.25
N ALA A 577 3.32 -21.85 -8.91
CA ALA A 577 3.42 -20.68 -8.06
C ALA A 577 4.73 -19.90 -8.32
N TYR A 578 5.89 -20.59 -8.40
CA TYR A 578 7.15 -19.93 -8.73
C TYR A 578 7.16 -19.33 -10.15
N LYS A 579 6.60 -20.03 -11.14
CA LYS A 579 6.50 -19.48 -12.51
C LYS A 579 5.63 -18.24 -12.56
N THR A 580 4.51 -18.23 -11.83
CA THR A 580 3.65 -17.04 -11.72
C THR A 580 4.40 -15.90 -11.05
N ALA A 581 5.18 -16.17 -10.00
CA ALA A 581 6.02 -15.19 -9.35
C ALA A 581 7.07 -14.59 -10.32
N LEU A 582 7.75 -15.44 -11.12
CA LEU A 582 8.70 -15.00 -12.14
C LEU A 582 8.06 -14.26 -13.32
N GLN A 583 6.79 -14.53 -13.65
CA GLN A 583 6.05 -13.72 -14.64
C GLN A 583 5.81 -12.29 -14.14
N LEU A 584 5.60 -12.13 -12.83
CA LEU A 584 5.37 -10.83 -12.19
C LEU A 584 6.67 -10.08 -11.93
N ASP A 585 7.73 -10.78 -11.51
CA ASP A 585 9.06 -10.22 -11.32
C ASP A 585 10.15 -11.17 -11.85
N PRO A 586 10.56 -11.02 -13.13
CA PRO A 586 11.58 -11.85 -13.75
C PRO A 586 13.01 -11.63 -13.22
N ALA A 587 13.24 -10.57 -12.42
CA ALA A 587 14.58 -10.19 -11.97
C ALA A 587 14.88 -10.58 -10.52
N ASP A 588 13.95 -11.22 -9.81
CA ASP A 588 14.15 -11.63 -8.42
C ASP A 588 14.96 -12.94 -8.35
N ALA A 589 16.23 -12.79 -7.98
CA ALA A 589 17.17 -13.89 -7.77
C ALA A 589 16.67 -14.93 -6.75
N ASN A 590 15.88 -14.52 -5.75
CA ASN A 590 15.39 -15.44 -4.72
C ASN A 590 14.41 -16.47 -5.27
N ILE A 591 13.58 -16.06 -6.23
CA ILE A 591 12.58 -16.94 -6.84
C ILE A 591 13.27 -17.98 -7.72
N HIS A 592 14.28 -17.56 -8.50
CA HIS A 592 15.13 -18.49 -9.25
C HIS A 592 15.85 -19.49 -8.34
N ASN A 593 16.41 -19.03 -7.21
CA ASN A 593 17.00 -19.94 -6.23
C ASN A 593 15.97 -20.91 -5.62
N SER A 594 14.77 -20.44 -5.27
CA SER A 594 13.68 -21.29 -4.78
C SER A 594 13.21 -22.34 -5.80
N LEU A 595 13.09 -21.95 -7.07
CA LEU A 595 12.74 -22.85 -8.16
C LEU A 595 13.85 -23.88 -8.44
N GLY A 596 15.11 -23.47 -8.36
CA GLY A 596 16.26 -24.37 -8.45
C GLY A 596 16.27 -25.42 -7.33
N MET A 597 15.94 -25.03 -6.09
CA MET A 597 15.77 -25.96 -4.98
C MET A 597 14.63 -26.95 -5.23
N LEU A 598 13.49 -26.50 -5.78
CA LEU A 598 12.39 -27.39 -6.16
C LEU A 598 12.85 -28.44 -7.19
N TYR A 599 13.55 -28.02 -8.24
CA TYR A 599 14.07 -28.95 -9.25
C TYR A 599 15.13 -29.90 -8.69
N THR A 600 15.91 -29.48 -7.69
CA THR A 600 16.84 -30.36 -6.96
C THR A 600 16.07 -31.45 -6.21
N ASN A 601 14.97 -31.11 -5.52
CA ASN A 601 14.09 -32.08 -4.84
C ASN A 601 13.45 -33.06 -5.83
N MET A 602 13.11 -32.61 -7.04
CA MET A 602 12.63 -33.45 -8.13
C MET A 602 13.74 -34.27 -8.83
N LYS A 603 15.01 -34.15 -8.41
CA LYS A 603 16.21 -34.74 -9.04
C LYS A 603 16.43 -34.30 -10.50
N GLN A 604 15.90 -33.15 -10.89
CA GLN A 604 16.07 -32.55 -12.22
C GLN A 604 17.27 -31.57 -12.21
N PHE A 605 18.48 -32.11 -11.97
CA PHE A 605 19.68 -31.29 -11.69
C PHE A 605 20.03 -30.30 -12.83
N ASP A 606 19.84 -30.66 -14.10
CA ASP A 606 20.09 -29.76 -15.23
C ASP A 606 19.16 -28.54 -15.27
N LYS A 607 17.92 -28.66 -14.77
CA LYS A 607 17.03 -27.52 -14.60
C LYS A 607 17.44 -26.71 -13.38
N ALA A 608 17.72 -27.39 -12.26
CA ALA A 608 18.15 -26.75 -11.03
C ALA A 608 19.37 -25.84 -11.25
N MET A 609 20.41 -26.36 -11.92
CA MET A 609 21.63 -25.62 -12.23
C MET A 609 21.35 -24.36 -13.06
N ARG A 610 20.48 -24.43 -14.08
CA ARG A 610 20.13 -23.26 -14.90
C ARG A 610 19.44 -22.15 -14.11
N GLU A 611 18.59 -22.54 -13.16
CA GLU A 611 17.92 -21.58 -12.28
C GLU A 611 18.91 -20.98 -11.28
N PHE A 612 19.79 -21.77 -10.67
CA PHE A 612 20.84 -21.25 -9.78
C PHE A 612 21.83 -20.33 -10.52
N ASP A 613 22.27 -20.69 -11.73
CA ASP A 613 23.11 -19.83 -12.57
C ASP A 613 22.41 -18.50 -12.90
N THR A 614 21.09 -18.53 -13.08
CA THR A 614 20.29 -17.32 -13.31
C THR A 614 20.19 -16.48 -12.03
N ALA A 615 19.95 -17.10 -10.87
CA ALA A 615 19.97 -16.42 -9.58
C ALA A 615 21.32 -15.74 -9.33
N ILE A 616 22.44 -16.44 -9.57
CA ILE A 616 23.81 -15.92 -9.43
C ILE A 616 24.09 -14.78 -10.42
N ARG A 617 23.60 -14.87 -11.66
CA ARG A 617 23.75 -13.79 -12.64
C ARG A 617 23.00 -12.52 -12.23
N LEU A 618 21.85 -12.66 -11.56
CA LEU A 618 21.03 -11.55 -11.07
C LEU A 618 21.60 -10.96 -9.76
N ASP A 619 22.03 -11.82 -8.83
CA ASP A 619 22.73 -11.44 -7.60
C ASP A 619 24.01 -12.29 -7.39
N PRO A 620 25.17 -11.77 -7.85
CA PRO A 620 26.44 -12.48 -7.70
C PRO A 620 26.91 -12.67 -6.25
N LYS A 621 26.28 -12.01 -5.26
CA LYS A 621 26.62 -12.15 -3.84
C LYS A 621 25.70 -13.12 -3.09
N MET A 622 24.75 -13.75 -3.79
CA MET A 622 23.81 -14.69 -3.19
C MET A 622 24.49 -16.02 -2.84
N ALA A 623 25.15 -16.07 -1.69
CA ALA A 623 25.94 -17.23 -1.25
C ALA A 623 25.14 -18.55 -1.18
N SER A 624 23.85 -18.49 -0.82
CA SER A 624 22.96 -19.66 -0.80
C SER A 624 22.75 -20.29 -2.17
N ALA A 625 22.73 -19.50 -3.25
CA ALA A 625 22.60 -20.01 -4.62
C ALA A 625 23.86 -20.79 -5.04
N TYR A 626 25.05 -20.34 -4.65
CA TYR A 626 26.31 -21.07 -4.88
C TYR A 626 26.35 -22.39 -4.09
N ASN A 627 25.92 -22.39 -2.82
CA ASN A 627 25.82 -23.63 -2.04
C ASN A 627 24.90 -24.64 -2.73
N ASN A 628 23.70 -24.21 -3.13
CA ASN A 628 22.72 -25.07 -3.79
C ASN A 628 23.20 -25.56 -5.17
N LEU A 629 23.90 -24.70 -5.92
CA LEU A 629 24.53 -25.08 -7.19
C LEU A 629 25.61 -26.14 -6.97
N GLY A 630 26.43 -26.00 -5.93
CA GLY A 630 27.46 -26.98 -5.56
C GLY A 630 26.86 -28.34 -5.22
N ILE A 631 25.77 -28.36 -4.44
CA ILE A 631 25.00 -29.59 -4.16
C ILE A 631 24.47 -30.21 -5.46
N ALA A 632 23.94 -29.41 -6.39
CA ALA A 632 23.44 -29.90 -7.67
C ALA A 632 24.57 -30.52 -8.54
N TYR A 633 25.76 -29.90 -8.58
CA TYR A 633 26.94 -30.45 -9.25
C TYR A 633 27.41 -31.76 -8.62
N ALA A 634 27.45 -31.83 -7.28
CA ALA A 634 27.85 -33.02 -6.55
C ALA A 634 26.94 -34.22 -6.88
N ASN A 635 25.62 -34.01 -6.90
CA ASN A 635 24.65 -35.03 -7.27
C ASN A 635 24.77 -35.51 -8.74
N LYS A 636 25.33 -34.68 -9.63
CA LYS A 636 25.62 -35.03 -11.03
C LYS A 636 26.98 -35.72 -11.19
N GLY A 637 27.80 -35.76 -10.13
CA GLY A 637 29.14 -36.35 -10.14
C GLY A 637 30.26 -35.41 -10.63
N ASP A 638 29.99 -34.11 -10.78
CA ASP A 638 30.99 -33.11 -11.17
C ASP A 638 31.61 -32.49 -9.91
N GLY A 639 32.51 -33.26 -9.26
CA GLY A 639 33.09 -32.89 -7.97
C GLY A 639 33.93 -31.61 -8.00
N GLU A 640 34.64 -31.34 -9.11
CA GLU A 640 35.47 -30.14 -9.25
C GLU A 640 34.62 -28.86 -9.20
N LYS A 641 33.54 -28.80 -10.01
CA LYS A 641 32.63 -27.65 -10.00
C LYS A 641 31.82 -27.55 -8.71
N ALA A 642 31.49 -28.69 -8.10
CA ALA A 642 30.83 -28.71 -6.80
C ALA A 642 31.69 -28.03 -5.73
N ALA A 643 32.98 -28.38 -5.66
CA ALA A 643 33.93 -27.77 -4.73
C ALA A 643 34.12 -26.27 -5.03
N GLU A 644 34.24 -25.87 -6.31
CA GLU A 644 34.37 -24.46 -6.69
C GLU A 644 33.17 -23.61 -6.23
N ALA A 645 31.95 -24.10 -6.48
CA ALA A 645 30.73 -23.40 -6.09
C ALA A 645 30.59 -23.32 -4.56
N LEU A 646 30.82 -24.40 -3.83
CA LEU A 646 30.74 -24.42 -2.37
C LEU A 646 31.81 -23.52 -1.71
N ASN A 647 33.06 -23.54 -2.20
CA ASN A 647 34.11 -22.64 -1.71
C ASN A 647 33.75 -21.17 -1.96
N THR A 648 33.09 -20.87 -3.09
CA THR A 648 32.59 -19.52 -3.38
C THR A 648 31.48 -19.12 -2.41
N ALA A 649 30.59 -20.04 -2.03
CA ALA A 649 29.56 -19.80 -1.02
C ALA A 649 30.18 -19.40 0.34
N VAL A 650 31.20 -20.15 0.79
CA VAL A 650 31.96 -19.85 2.01
C VAL A 650 32.64 -18.48 1.92
N ALA A 651 33.31 -18.20 0.79
CA ALA A 651 33.97 -16.90 0.57
C ALA A 651 33.01 -15.70 0.57
N LEU A 652 31.72 -15.93 0.24
CA LEU A 652 30.66 -14.93 0.28
C LEU A 652 29.95 -14.83 1.65
N GLY A 653 30.43 -15.57 2.66
CA GLY A 653 29.95 -15.50 4.04
C GLY A 653 28.87 -16.51 4.40
N PHE A 654 28.60 -17.51 3.54
CA PHE A 654 27.81 -18.68 3.93
C PHE A 654 28.75 -19.69 4.60
N ASP A 655 29.10 -19.42 5.86
CA ASP A 655 30.13 -20.11 6.62
C ASP A 655 29.47 -20.82 7.82
N GLY A 656 29.27 -22.13 7.70
CA GLY A 656 28.54 -22.94 8.68
C GLY A 656 28.71 -24.44 8.46
N ALA A 657 28.40 -25.23 9.49
CA ALA A 657 28.59 -26.68 9.50
C ALA A 657 28.06 -27.39 8.24
N ASP A 658 26.88 -27.01 7.74
CA ASP A 658 26.26 -27.66 6.58
C ASP A 658 27.09 -27.54 5.29
N VAL A 659 27.65 -26.36 5.00
CA VAL A 659 28.44 -26.16 3.77
C VAL A 659 29.80 -26.84 3.87
N HIS A 660 30.41 -26.86 5.05
CA HIS A 660 31.67 -27.57 5.30
C HIS A 660 31.48 -29.08 5.23
N ASN A 661 30.37 -29.60 5.74
CA ASN A 661 30.02 -31.01 5.57
C ASN A 661 29.77 -31.37 4.09
N ASN A 662 29.11 -30.49 3.33
CA ASN A 662 28.95 -30.67 1.87
C ASN A 662 30.31 -30.67 1.15
N LEU A 663 31.22 -29.74 1.49
CA LEU A 663 32.58 -29.70 0.95
C LEU A 663 33.37 -30.95 1.29
N ALA A 664 33.29 -31.42 2.55
CA ALA A 664 33.93 -32.65 3.00
C ALA A 664 33.47 -33.85 2.18
N CYS A 665 32.16 -34.01 2.00
CA CYS A 665 31.59 -35.08 1.18
C CYS A 665 32.11 -35.01 -0.26
N VAL A 666 32.11 -33.82 -0.87
CA VAL A 666 32.65 -33.62 -2.23
C VAL A 666 34.14 -34.00 -2.30
N TYR A 667 34.97 -33.52 -1.38
CA TYR A 667 36.40 -33.86 -1.34
C TYR A 667 36.65 -35.36 -1.11
N MET A 668 35.84 -36.02 -0.29
CA MET A 668 35.91 -37.49 -0.11
C MET A 668 35.62 -38.21 -1.43
N THR A 669 34.60 -37.80 -2.19
CA THR A 669 34.30 -38.41 -3.51
C THR A 669 35.39 -38.18 -4.55
N MET A 670 36.12 -37.06 -4.43
CA MET A 670 37.28 -36.74 -5.28
C MET A 670 38.58 -37.44 -4.83
N GLY A 671 38.58 -38.14 -3.69
CA GLY A 671 39.79 -38.73 -3.10
C GLY A 671 40.74 -37.72 -2.46
N MET A 672 40.31 -36.47 -2.26
CA MET A 672 41.08 -35.40 -1.62
C MET A 672 40.94 -35.45 -0.10
N THR A 673 41.36 -36.56 0.50
CA THR A 673 41.06 -36.87 1.91
C THR A 673 41.61 -35.82 2.89
N ASP A 674 42.77 -35.23 2.64
CA ASP A 674 43.34 -34.20 3.53
C ASP A 674 42.49 -32.92 3.59
N ASN A 675 41.84 -32.56 2.48
CA ASN A 675 40.91 -31.44 2.47
C ASN A 675 39.62 -31.82 3.20
N ALA A 676 39.08 -33.01 2.96
CA ALA A 676 37.89 -33.49 3.66
C ALA A 676 38.05 -33.49 5.19
N ILE A 677 39.19 -33.96 5.70
CA ILE A 677 39.49 -33.93 7.15
C ILE A 677 39.46 -32.49 7.67
N ARG A 678 40.11 -31.55 6.97
CA ARG A 678 40.11 -30.13 7.39
C ARG A 678 38.70 -29.54 7.45
N GLU A 679 37.88 -29.82 6.45
CA GLU A 679 36.49 -29.33 6.44
C GLU A 679 35.66 -29.96 7.57
N LEU A 680 35.85 -31.25 7.87
CA LEU A 680 35.15 -31.93 8.97
C LEU A 680 35.62 -31.45 10.36
N ASP A 681 36.91 -31.12 10.50
CA ASP A 681 37.42 -30.50 11.73
C ASP A 681 36.70 -29.15 11.98
N ILE A 682 36.46 -28.36 10.92
CA ILE A 682 35.67 -27.12 11.02
C ILE A 682 34.22 -27.42 11.43
N VAL A 683 33.58 -28.46 10.87
CA VAL A 683 32.22 -28.88 11.30
C VAL A 683 32.18 -29.16 12.80
N LEU A 684 33.18 -29.85 13.34
CA LEU A 684 33.28 -30.16 14.77
C LEU A 684 33.65 -28.94 15.64
N GLU A 685 34.25 -27.88 15.08
CA GLU A 685 34.38 -26.58 15.76
C GLU A 685 33.01 -25.92 15.97
N TYR A 686 32.08 -26.09 15.03
CA TYR A 686 30.69 -25.61 15.17
C TYR A 686 29.88 -26.47 16.14
N ASP A 687 29.94 -27.79 15.98
CA ASP A 687 29.21 -28.75 16.81
C ASP A 687 30.06 -30.00 17.09
N GLN A 688 30.63 -30.05 18.29
CA GLN A 688 31.41 -31.20 18.77
C GLN A 688 30.57 -32.47 18.99
N THR A 689 29.25 -32.37 18.89
CA THR A 689 28.32 -33.50 19.04
C THR A 689 27.73 -33.97 17.72
N ASP A 690 28.26 -33.53 16.57
CA ASP A 690 27.86 -34.05 15.28
C ASP A 690 28.43 -35.46 15.03
N CYS A 691 27.59 -36.48 15.26
CA CYS A 691 27.96 -37.88 15.06
C CYS A 691 28.27 -38.24 13.59
N TYR A 692 27.68 -37.54 12.61
CA TYR A 692 27.95 -37.79 11.19
C TYR A 692 29.30 -37.18 10.77
N ALA A 693 29.66 -36.03 11.33
CA ALA A 693 30.98 -35.45 11.13
C ALA A 693 32.10 -36.37 11.65
N HIS A 694 31.95 -36.90 12.88
CA HIS A 694 32.85 -37.91 13.43
C HIS A 694 32.89 -39.19 12.57
N CYS A 695 31.75 -39.69 12.10
CA CYS A 695 31.72 -40.84 11.21
C CYS A 695 32.45 -40.57 9.88
N ASN A 696 32.19 -39.45 9.22
CA ASN A 696 32.87 -39.05 7.98
C ASN A 696 34.38 -38.88 8.19
N LEU A 697 34.80 -38.38 9.35
CA LEU A 697 36.20 -38.24 9.72
C LEU A 697 36.87 -39.60 9.92
N GLY A 698 36.16 -40.55 10.53
CA GLY A 698 36.56 -41.95 10.63
C GLY A 698 36.77 -42.60 9.27
N ILE A 699 35.83 -42.41 8.33
CA ILE A 699 35.94 -42.91 6.94
C ILE A 699 37.15 -42.28 6.24
N ALA A 700 37.34 -40.96 6.40
CA ALA A 700 38.47 -40.25 5.83
C ALA A 700 39.80 -40.80 6.38
N TYR A 701 39.96 -40.98 7.69
CA TYR A 701 41.16 -41.57 8.28
C TYR A 701 41.41 -43.02 7.86
N LEU A 702 40.35 -43.82 7.69
CA LEU A 702 40.44 -45.18 7.19
C LEU A 702 40.98 -45.20 5.75
N SER A 703 40.53 -44.28 4.89
CA SER A 703 41.06 -44.15 3.52
C SER A 703 42.55 -43.78 3.48
N LYS A 704 43.06 -43.07 4.49
CA LYS A 704 44.50 -42.78 4.69
C LYS A 704 45.28 -43.92 5.37
N LYS A 705 44.64 -45.05 5.66
CA LYS A 705 45.19 -46.16 6.45
C LYS A 705 45.61 -45.78 7.87
N ASN A 706 45.08 -44.68 8.42
CA ASN A 706 45.27 -44.32 9.82
C ASN A 706 44.16 -44.96 10.67
N VAL A 707 44.25 -46.28 10.82
CA VAL A 707 43.20 -47.10 11.41
C VAL A 707 42.94 -46.77 12.88
N ASP A 708 43.98 -46.35 13.64
CA ASP A 708 43.84 -45.96 15.04
C ASP A 708 42.94 -44.74 15.22
N LYS A 709 43.16 -43.70 14.41
CA LYS A 709 42.29 -42.52 14.43
C LYS A 709 40.89 -42.84 13.93
N ALA A 710 40.78 -43.65 12.87
CA ALA A 710 39.47 -44.05 12.34
C ALA A 710 38.59 -44.72 13.41
N ILE A 711 39.16 -45.67 14.18
CA ILE A 711 38.45 -46.32 15.30
C ILE A 711 38.00 -45.29 16.35
N SER A 712 38.89 -44.38 16.74
CA SER A 712 38.58 -43.36 17.75
C SER A 712 37.39 -42.48 17.34
N GLU A 713 37.35 -42.05 16.08
CA GLU A 713 36.25 -41.21 15.57
C GLU A 713 34.93 -41.98 15.47
N PHE A 714 34.96 -43.24 15.04
CA PHE A 714 33.75 -44.08 15.03
C PHE A 714 33.23 -44.36 16.45
N GLU A 715 34.12 -44.55 17.43
CA GLU A 715 33.74 -44.71 18.84
C GLU A 715 33.07 -43.44 19.40
N GLU A 716 33.56 -42.24 19.06
CA GLU A 716 32.89 -40.99 19.45
C GLU A 716 31.53 -40.82 18.75
N ALA A 717 31.42 -41.15 17.45
CA ALA A 717 30.13 -41.15 16.76
C ALA A 717 29.10 -42.07 17.45
N ILE A 718 29.51 -43.28 17.87
CA ILE A 718 28.67 -44.26 18.58
C ILE A 718 28.30 -43.78 19.99
N LYS A 719 29.23 -43.14 20.69
CA LYS A 719 28.99 -42.60 22.04
C LYS A 719 27.93 -41.49 22.01
N ILE A 720 27.89 -40.71 20.94
CA ILE A 720 26.86 -39.68 20.71
C ILE A 720 25.54 -40.34 20.27
N ASN A 721 25.57 -41.22 19.27
CA ASN A 721 24.40 -41.93 18.77
C ASN A 721 24.70 -43.42 18.58
N ALA A 722 24.26 -44.22 19.55
CA ALA A 722 24.55 -45.65 19.59
C ALA A 722 23.61 -46.51 18.71
N ASP A 723 22.51 -45.94 18.21
CA ASP A 723 21.45 -46.67 17.51
C ASP A 723 21.55 -46.56 15.97
N ASP A 724 22.66 -46.05 15.44
CA ASP A 724 22.94 -46.05 14.00
C ASP A 724 23.77 -47.28 13.59
N ALA A 725 23.20 -48.14 12.75
CA ALA A 725 23.84 -49.38 12.32
C ALA A 725 25.11 -49.14 11.50
N ASP A 726 25.20 -48.03 10.77
CA ASP A 726 26.33 -47.76 9.88
C ASP A 726 27.59 -47.41 10.68
N PHE A 727 27.47 -46.74 11.82
CA PHE A 727 28.62 -46.41 12.67
C PHE A 727 29.30 -47.68 13.22
N HIS A 728 28.50 -48.63 13.70
CA HIS A 728 28.99 -49.94 14.15
C HIS A 728 29.58 -50.77 13.01
N HIS A 729 28.98 -50.69 11.81
CA HIS A 729 29.51 -51.32 10.62
C HIS A 729 30.88 -50.75 10.22
N TYR A 730 31.04 -49.43 10.17
CA TYR A 730 32.31 -48.79 9.85
C TYR A 730 33.38 -49.05 10.93
N LEU A 731 33.01 -49.04 12.21
CA LEU A 731 33.91 -49.45 13.30
C LEU A 731 34.39 -50.89 13.13
N GLY A 732 33.48 -51.82 12.83
CA GLY A 732 33.83 -53.22 12.59
C GLY A 732 34.80 -53.40 11.42
N ASN A 733 34.62 -52.63 10.34
CA ASN A 733 35.54 -52.63 9.19
C ASN A 733 36.94 -52.12 9.58
N ALA A 734 37.02 -51.03 10.34
CA ALA A 734 38.29 -50.49 10.83
C ALA A 734 39.00 -51.46 11.79
N LEU A 735 38.26 -52.09 12.71
CA LEU A 735 38.81 -53.10 13.63
C LEU A 735 39.31 -54.35 12.89
N MET A 736 38.62 -54.77 11.83
CA MET A 736 39.05 -55.87 10.97
C MET A 736 40.35 -55.53 10.24
N GLU A 737 40.50 -54.30 9.71
CA GLU A 737 41.73 -53.85 9.06
C GLU A 737 42.92 -53.75 10.04
N LYS A 738 42.64 -53.40 11.30
CA LYS A 738 43.64 -53.40 12.39
C LYS A 738 44.06 -54.81 12.85
N GLY A 739 43.29 -55.84 12.50
CA GLY A 739 43.49 -57.22 12.97
C GLY A 739 42.84 -57.55 14.32
N ARG A 740 41.96 -56.69 14.85
CA ARG A 740 41.20 -56.92 16.10
C ARG A 740 39.90 -57.66 15.81
N TYR A 741 40.00 -58.90 15.31
CA TYR A 741 38.86 -59.63 14.74
C TYR A 741 37.72 -59.95 15.73
N GLY A 742 38.03 -60.12 17.03
CA GLY A 742 37.00 -60.38 18.05
C GLY A 742 36.08 -59.17 18.24
N GLU A 743 36.68 -58.00 18.41
CA GLU A 743 35.95 -56.75 18.59
C GLU A 743 35.24 -56.31 17.30
N ALA A 744 35.81 -56.64 16.13
CA ALA A 744 35.12 -56.45 14.85
C ALA A 744 33.82 -57.26 14.78
N VAL A 745 33.81 -58.51 15.26
CA VAL A 745 32.60 -59.34 15.32
C VAL A 745 31.56 -58.72 16.26
N ASP A 746 31.97 -58.20 17.41
CA ASP A 746 31.05 -57.55 18.36
C ASP A 746 30.41 -56.30 17.76
N ALA A 747 31.20 -55.44 17.10
CA ALA A 747 30.70 -54.26 16.40
C ALA A 747 29.75 -54.63 15.25
N PHE A 748 30.10 -55.60 14.40
CA PHE A 748 29.20 -56.06 13.33
C PHE A 748 27.94 -56.74 13.87
N ALA A 749 28.02 -57.48 14.98
CA ALA A 749 26.84 -58.07 15.62
C ALA A 749 25.89 -56.97 16.10
N ARG A 750 26.42 -55.89 16.68
CA ARG A 750 25.62 -54.72 17.07
C ARG A 750 24.97 -54.03 15.87
N ALA A 751 25.70 -53.88 14.77
CA ALA A 751 25.14 -53.36 13.52
C ALA A 751 23.97 -54.22 12.98
N ILE A 752 24.03 -55.55 13.10
CA ILE A 752 22.93 -56.47 12.73
C ILE A 752 21.76 -56.38 13.72
N GLU A 753 22.01 -56.23 15.02
CA GLU A 753 20.94 -56.04 16.01
C GLU A 753 20.10 -54.81 15.69
N ILE A 754 20.74 -53.73 15.23
CA ILE A 754 20.09 -52.48 14.83
C ILE A 754 19.43 -52.62 13.44
N ASN A 755 20.16 -53.17 12.46
CA ASN A 755 19.65 -53.40 11.10
C ASN A 755 19.93 -54.82 10.61
N PRO A 756 19.00 -55.76 10.82
CA PRO A 756 19.17 -57.16 10.42
C PRO A 756 19.23 -57.40 8.90
N GLU A 757 18.85 -56.42 8.08
CA GLU A 757 18.81 -56.55 6.62
C GLU A 757 20.07 -56.00 5.93
N ASN A 758 21.08 -55.57 6.69
CA ASN A 758 22.31 -55.03 6.13
C ASN A 758 23.21 -56.13 5.54
N SER A 759 23.03 -56.38 4.23
CA SER A 759 23.81 -57.40 3.50
C SER A 759 25.32 -57.21 3.62
N SER A 760 25.83 -55.98 3.62
CA SER A 760 27.27 -55.69 3.71
C SER A 760 27.87 -56.15 5.04
N VAL A 761 27.13 -55.99 6.14
CA VAL A 761 27.56 -56.44 7.47
C VAL A 761 27.56 -57.97 7.55
N HIS A 762 26.52 -58.63 7.00
CA HIS A 762 26.50 -60.09 6.86
C HIS A 762 27.71 -60.60 6.07
N LYS A 763 28.09 -59.93 4.98
CA LYS A 763 29.29 -60.28 4.22
C LYS A 763 30.55 -60.20 5.08
N ALA A 764 30.73 -59.08 5.78
CA ALA A 764 31.90 -58.85 6.63
C ALA A 764 32.03 -59.91 7.73
N LEU A 765 30.94 -60.23 8.43
CA LEU A 765 30.93 -61.31 9.43
C LEU A 765 31.23 -62.68 8.84
N GLY A 766 30.65 -62.98 7.67
CA GLY A 766 30.91 -64.23 6.95
C GLY A 766 32.40 -64.43 6.64
N VAL A 767 33.06 -63.37 6.16
CA VAL A 767 34.51 -63.34 5.88
C VAL A 767 35.32 -63.49 7.16
N VAL A 768 34.96 -62.76 8.23
CA VAL A 768 35.72 -62.80 9.49
C VAL A 768 35.63 -64.19 10.14
N TYR A 769 34.44 -64.80 10.18
CA TYR A 769 34.26 -66.14 10.74
C TYR A 769 34.94 -67.23 9.92
N ALA A 770 34.95 -67.11 8.59
CA ALA A 770 35.59 -68.08 7.70
C ALA A 770 37.12 -68.05 7.85
N ASN A 771 37.73 -66.87 7.80
CA ASN A 771 39.17 -66.74 7.64
C ASN A 771 39.95 -66.69 8.96
N TYR A 772 39.33 -66.20 10.04
CA TYR A 772 40.06 -65.92 11.29
C TYR A 772 39.60 -66.75 12.49
N PHE A 773 38.32 -67.14 12.54
CA PHE A 773 37.78 -67.97 13.62
C PHE A 773 37.56 -69.43 13.25
N ASN A 774 37.75 -69.77 11.96
CA ASN A 774 37.50 -71.10 11.40
C ASN A 774 36.13 -71.69 11.81
N ASN A 775 35.13 -70.81 11.97
CA ASN A 775 33.78 -71.18 12.42
C ASN A 775 32.88 -71.36 11.21
N THR A 776 33.01 -72.52 10.55
CA THR A 776 32.31 -72.86 9.30
C THR A 776 30.80 -72.66 9.40
N ARG A 777 30.19 -72.97 10.54
CA ARG A 777 28.73 -72.85 10.74
C ARG A 777 28.27 -71.40 10.69
N LYS A 778 28.91 -70.50 11.45
CA LYS A 778 28.56 -69.07 11.47
C LYS A 778 28.93 -68.38 10.17
N ALA A 779 30.09 -68.74 9.59
CA ALA A 779 30.51 -68.24 8.28
C ALA A 779 29.48 -68.55 7.19
N LEU A 780 29.04 -69.81 7.08
CA LEU A 780 28.03 -70.22 6.10
C LEU A 780 26.69 -69.52 6.32
N PHE A 781 26.27 -69.30 7.56
CA PHE A 781 25.04 -68.57 7.86
C PHE A 781 25.09 -67.14 7.30
N HIS A 782 26.12 -66.37 7.66
CA HIS A 782 26.21 -64.97 7.25
C HIS A 782 26.47 -64.81 5.74
N LEU A 783 27.28 -65.67 5.12
CA LEU A 783 27.51 -65.64 3.67
C LEU A 783 26.22 -65.97 2.88
N LYS A 784 25.41 -66.92 3.34
CA LYS A 784 24.10 -67.23 2.72
C LYS A 784 23.10 -66.08 2.89
N GLU A 785 23.03 -65.47 4.07
CA GLU A 785 22.18 -64.30 4.31
C GLU A 785 22.60 -63.11 3.43
N THR A 786 23.89 -62.93 3.18
CA THR A 786 24.40 -61.90 2.26
C THR A 786 23.78 -62.06 0.86
N LEU A 787 23.80 -63.27 0.29
CA LEU A 787 23.22 -63.55 -1.03
C LEU A 787 21.69 -63.52 -1.01
N ARG A 788 21.05 -63.87 0.10
CA ARG A 788 19.59 -63.76 0.26
C ARG A 788 19.15 -62.30 0.21
N LEU A 789 19.87 -61.42 0.91
CA LEU A 789 19.56 -59.99 1.03
C LEU A 789 19.99 -59.21 -0.22
N ASN A 790 21.12 -59.55 -0.83
CA ASN A 790 21.61 -58.92 -2.06
C ASN A 790 22.20 -59.96 -3.04
N PRO A 791 21.35 -60.60 -3.86
CA PRO A 791 21.77 -61.64 -4.80
C PRO A 791 22.72 -61.14 -5.89
N ASN A 792 22.61 -59.86 -6.28
CA ASN A 792 23.33 -59.28 -7.41
C ASN A 792 24.57 -58.47 -6.99
N GLN A 793 25.07 -58.67 -5.77
CA GLN A 793 26.24 -57.93 -5.29
C GLN A 793 27.51 -58.24 -6.13
N PRO A 794 28.47 -57.31 -6.20
CA PRO A 794 29.65 -57.45 -7.07
C PRO A 794 30.50 -58.71 -6.82
N MET A 795 30.53 -59.20 -5.57
CA MET A 795 31.30 -60.38 -5.17
C MET A 795 30.41 -61.63 -5.03
N ALA A 796 29.22 -61.66 -5.63
CA ALA A 796 28.28 -62.78 -5.48
C ALA A 796 28.91 -64.12 -5.88
N GLY A 797 29.60 -64.19 -7.03
CA GLY A 797 30.26 -65.40 -7.49
C GLY A 797 31.41 -65.88 -6.58
N GLU A 798 32.14 -64.95 -5.96
CA GLU A 798 33.19 -65.29 -4.98
C GLU A 798 32.60 -65.80 -3.68
N ILE A 799 31.48 -65.23 -3.23
CA ILE A 799 30.75 -65.66 -2.04
C ILE A 799 30.13 -67.05 -2.26
N GLU A 800 29.57 -67.31 -3.44
CA GLU A 800 29.08 -68.64 -3.82
C GLU A 800 30.20 -69.69 -3.80
N ALA A 801 31.36 -69.36 -4.39
CA ALA A 801 32.54 -70.24 -4.37
C ALA A 801 33.05 -70.51 -2.94
N ALA A 802 33.06 -69.48 -2.08
CA ALA A 802 33.40 -69.63 -0.66
C ALA A 802 32.41 -70.52 0.10
N ILE A 803 31.10 -70.37 -0.16
CA ILE A 803 30.06 -71.22 0.43
C ILE A 803 30.24 -72.69 0.02
N VAL A 804 30.51 -72.96 -1.27
CA VAL A 804 30.75 -74.33 -1.76
C VAL A 804 31.99 -74.95 -1.11
N THR A 805 33.08 -74.18 -1.02
CA THR A 805 34.34 -74.64 -0.41
C THR A 805 34.17 -74.94 1.09
N LEU A 806 33.52 -74.05 1.83
CA LEU A 806 33.24 -74.22 3.25
C LEU A 806 32.25 -75.37 3.53
N SER A 807 31.38 -75.69 2.57
CA SER A 807 30.43 -76.81 2.67
C SER A 807 31.04 -78.17 2.32
N GLY A 808 32.09 -78.22 1.49
CA GLY A 808 32.76 -79.47 1.09
C GLY A 808 33.79 -80.01 2.10
N GLY A 809 34.24 -79.19 3.06
CA GLY A 809 35.19 -79.61 4.12
C GLY A 809 34.55 -80.37 5.30
N SER A 810 33.22 -80.41 5.41
CA SER A 810 32.51 -81.01 6.55
C SER A 810 32.18 -82.51 6.39
N ASP A 811 32.49 -83.14 5.27
CA ASP A 811 32.22 -84.59 5.03
C ASP A 811 33.30 -85.53 5.62
N GLY A 812 34.26 -84.99 6.38
CA GLY A 812 35.39 -85.71 6.94
C GLY A 812 35.27 -86.13 8.42
N MET A 813 34.10 -86.10 9.06
CA MET A 813 33.93 -86.69 10.41
C MET A 813 32.47 -87.12 10.65
N ALA A 814 32.12 -88.32 10.18
CA ALA A 814 30.96 -89.07 10.66
C ALA A 814 31.29 -90.58 10.65
N GLN A 815 31.67 -91.12 11.81
CA GLN A 815 31.61 -92.57 12.04
C GLN A 815 30.13 -92.99 12.18
N LYS A 816 29.75 -94.02 11.42
CA LYS A 816 28.54 -94.85 11.56
C LYS A 816 28.84 -96.10 12.40
N PRO A 817 27.84 -96.89 12.83
CA PRO A 817 26.39 -96.65 12.78
C PRO A 817 25.75 -96.40 14.16
#